data_AF-A0A3D3DHE4-F1
#
_entry.id   AF-A0A3D3DHE4-F1
#
_cell.length_a   1.000
_cell.length_b   1.000
_cell.length_c   1.000
_cell.angle_alpha   90.00
_cell.angle_beta   90.00
_cell.angle_gamma   90.00
#
_symmetry.space_group_name_H-M   'P 1'
#
loop_
_entity.id
_entity.type
_entity.pdbx_description
1 polymer ?
#
loop_
_entity_poly.entity_id
_entity_poly.type
_entity_poly.pdbx_seq_one_letter_code
_entity_poly.pdbx_strand_id
1 'polypeptide(L)'
;MLAARRLVTTGCCACANGASDMSRFFNIRQWAGWMFGLGLALVAPSAAAFSMLGPGESWQDITMGYQKFHYITYPSSGWVIHGNDFAWHPQNWGEEFRWNNKVLYYACDQSFLDYFGAEGVAAVDAAVAVFNNLPNASDADLNQFPLEASRINYTAAALHLYDLKSTIMELLIERLGLIDPERWTWCIRARVLPPSLACPQFDFAVVQRNFDPVTGEPTRYVNGTLFTYGIQQICTPYDFGDAVEFLVDPHADASARYSALATPKLTLPDETFYGWFHTGLTRDDMGGLRHLYRTNNINLEGSGTNAVTYVVDTSLTNLLFMSNLTFLASQAITNDAATLQALFPGLSIASSIPIFTNVYVTNITAYFTNYPFDPVGTPQHLEFATNRTLTVQTWYHHTFNNLATVKKINNTWTVVPLPEIADHTNTVWLAIETTAITNAPWSPAGSPLVTNTHRVVFPTNIVSGQYFILPTNMCGVSIAQWQATLTNYYTNALLSATNTPTGDTNTPAGNTNTFNQVVIERFIHDVFQINPVVCLSNSIGLRQGIEKVTFIRRDYDSLIGQFYSPITNNYTLTLVTNELVGGTNRTILIPQQVRRVVTAPDILFTAADLAGSMPSIPTVTRSTPSFDLTGAQPGLAGPGVIRGPVSFQFNKVGPIYLNGTYPLFVDEFGALLNFTWASFDASTNAPIIYPSGTSLASLENQVLVQVSPPYLPDAVTGSAYSAQLYTSAATPNWQTPITWSLAAGSPALPPGLTLSSGGHISGTPGQMGFFNFIVVARDAAGRTVQQSYVINVAASP
;
A
#
# COMPACT_ATOMS: atom_id res chain seq x y z
N MET A 1 1.93 -24.99 72.22
CA MET A 1 3.08 -25.56 72.95
C MET A 1 4.00 -26.25 71.96
N LEU A 2 5.30 -26.18 72.23
CA LEU A 2 6.45 -26.42 71.34
C LEU A 2 6.64 -27.84 70.80
N ALA A 3 7.43 -27.88 69.70
CA ALA A 3 8.48 -28.85 69.32
C ALA A 3 8.04 -30.24 68.80
N ALA A 4 8.54 -30.84 67.70
CA ALA A 4 9.80 -30.87 66.93
C ALA A 4 10.52 -32.23 67.05
N ARG A 5 11.04 -32.71 65.90
CA ARG A 5 12.03 -33.80 65.63
C ARG A 5 11.50 -35.25 65.71
N ARG A 6 11.51 -36.09 64.65
CA ARG A 6 12.54 -36.57 63.67
C ARG A 6 13.40 -37.74 64.22
N LEU A 7 13.20 -38.95 63.66
CA LEU A 7 14.15 -40.04 63.29
C LEU A 7 13.33 -41.33 63.06
N VAL A 8 13.18 -41.88 61.84
CA VAL A 8 14.07 -42.82 61.10
C VAL A 8 14.43 -44.09 61.88
N THR A 9 13.97 -45.26 61.41
CA THR A 9 14.75 -46.51 61.21
C THR A 9 13.89 -47.67 60.64
N THR A 10 14.35 -48.26 59.53
CA THR A 10 14.47 -49.72 59.14
C THR A 10 13.31 -50.69 59.46
N GLY A 11 12.93 -51.71 58.68
CA GLY A 11 13.47 -52.50 57.55
C GLY A 11 12.61 -53.80 57.48
N CYS A 12 12.13 -54.25 56.32
CA CYS A 12 12.64 -55.33 55.46
C CYS A 12 11.99 -56.74 55.65
N CYS A 13 11.97 -57.51 54.55
CA CYS A 13 11.66 -58.96 54.36
C CYS A 13 10.17 -59.41 54.31
N ALA A 14 9.73 -60.41 53.54
CA ALA A 14 10.18 -61.19 52.38
C ALA A 14 9.05 -62.18 51.97
N CYS A 15 9.19 -62.86 50.83
CA CYS A 15 8.62 -64.17 50.43
C CYS A 15 7.33 -64.25 49.55
N ALA A 16 7.60 -64.55 48.26
CA ALA A 16 7.17 -65.72 47.47
C ALA A 16 5.70 -66.21 47.49
N ASN A 17 5.06 -66.24 46.31
CA ASN A 17 4.67 -67.47 45.60
C ASN A 17 4.03 -67.16 44.24
N GLY A 18 4.35 -67.96 43.23
CA GLY A 18 3.86 -67.83 41.86
C GLY A 18 2.80 -68.84 41.46
N ALA A 19 2.23 -68.56 40.28
CA ALA A 19 1.51 -69.42 39.34
C ALA A 19 0.03 -69.76 39.61
N SER A 20 -0.86 -69.16 38.80
CA SER A 20 -1.71 -69.91 37.86
C SER A 20 -2.51 -68.98 36.93
N ASP A 21 -2.33 -69.22 35.63
CA ASP A 21 -3.12 -68.84 34.44
C ASP A 21 -4.38 -67.97 34.59
N MET A 22 -4.35 -66.83 33.88
CA MET A 22 -5.52 -66.43 33.09
C MET A 22 -5.07 -65.69 31.82
N SER A 23 -4.93 -66.46 30.74
CA SER A 23 -4.76 -65.94 29.40
C SER A 23 -6.05 -65.28 28.91
N ARG A 24 -6.01 -63.98 28.60
CA ARG A 24 -6.34 -63.36 27.30
C ARG A 24 -6.79 -61.91 27.44
N PHE A 25 -6.26 -61.09 26.53
CA PHE A 25 -6.58 -59.70 26.18
C PHE A 25 -5.73 -58.58 26.79
N PHE A 26 -4.73 -58.22 25.99
CA PHE A 26 -3.94 -56.99 25.92
C PHE A 26 -4.68 -55.70 26.32
N ASN A 27 -4.02 -54.89 27.17
CA ASN A 27 -3.86 -53.45 26.91
C ASN A 27 -2.62 -52.90 27.64
N ILE A 28 -1.50 -52.88 26.91
CA ILE A 28 -0.26 -52.19 27.28
C ILE A 28 -0.53 -50.69 27.16
N ARG A 29 -0.90 -50.01 28.25
CA ARG A 29 -1.02 -48.53 28.24
C ARG A 29 -0.89 -47.79 29.57
N GLN A 30 -0.37 -48.38 30.65
CA GLN A 30 -0.31 -47.67 31.95
C GLN A 30 1.00 -47.77 32.75
N TRP A 31 2.08 -48.35 32.22
CA TRP A 31 3.34 -48.50 32.98
C TRP A 31 4.61 -48.06 32.22
N ALA A 32 4.47 -47.09 31.32
CA ALA A 32 5.60 -46.35 30.73
C ALA A 32 5.71 -44.91 31.29
N GLY A 33 5.10 -44.66 32.45
CA GLY A 33 4.99 -43.31 33.04
C GLY A 33 6.07 -42.95 34.05
N TRP A 34 6.95 -43.88 34.43
CA TRP A 34 7.95 -43.65 35.47
C TRP A 34 9.21 -44.45 35.10
N MET A 35 10.32 -43.77 34.83
CA MET A 35 11.67 -44.31 34.52
C MET A 35 12.09 -44.48 33.05
N PHE A 36 11.82 -43.48 32.20
CA PHE A 36 12.71 -43.11 31.08
C PHE A 36 12.70 -41.59 30.93
N GLY A 37 13.79 -40.92 31.33
CA GLY A 37 13.93 -39.47 31.13
C GLY A 37 14.62 -38.66 32.24
N LEU A 38 15.43 -39.26 33.12
CA LEU A 38 16.42 -38.53 33.93
C LEU A 38 17.63 -38.09 33.06
N GLY A 39 17.32 -37.48 31.91
CA GLY A 39 18.23 -37.14 30.83
C GLY A 39 17.54 -36.28 29.78
N LEU A 40 16.89 -35.20 30.22
CA LEU A 40 16.47 -34.05 29.42
C LEU A 40 16.10 -32.89 30.35
N ALA A 41 17.04 -32.51 31.22
CA ALA A 41 17.09 -31.15 31.76
C ALA A 41 17.68 -30.23 30.67
N LEU A 42 16.99 -30.11 29.54
CA LEU A 42 17.31 -29.18 28.45
C LEU A 42 15.99 -28.78 27.77
N VAL A 43 15.20 -27.96 28.46
CA VAL A 43 14.33 -26.99 27.80
C VAL A 43 14.55 -25.65 28.49
N ALA A 44 15.71 -25.05 28.26
CA ALA A 44 15.76 -23.60 28.14
C ALA A 44 15.79 -23.33 26.64
N PRO A 45 14.76 -22.67 26.08
CA PRO A 45 15.12 -21.56 25.20
C PRO A 45 14.02 -20.47 25.18
N SER A 46 13.80 -19.73 26.28
CA SER A 46 13.20 -18.39 26.15
C SER A 46 14.32 -17.36 26.13
N ALA A 47 15.22 -17.54 25.17
CA ALA A 47 16.32 -16.64 24.86
C ALA A 47 15.85 -15.61 23.81
N ALA A 48 14.70 -14.98 24.08
CA ALA A 48 14.01 -14.09 23.17
C ALA A 48 13.11 -13.12 23.95
N ALA A 49 13.03 -11.87 23.53
CA ALA A 49 12.24 -10.80 24.13
C ALA A 49 11.94 -9.69 23.14
N PHE A 50 10.68 -9.26 23.06
CA PHE A 50 10.30 -8.04 22.37
C PHE A 50 9.44 -7.15 23.28
N SER A 51 9.48 -5.84 23.02
CA SER A 51 8.62 -4.84 23.64
C SER A 51 7.67 -4.22 22.62
N MET A 52 6.45 -3.91 23.05
CA MET A 52 5.38 -3.40 22.20
C MET A 52 5.17 -1.91 22.42
N LEU A 53 4.99 -1.18 21.33
CA LEU A 53 4.80 0.25 21.30
C LEU A 53 3.32 0.63 21.43
N GLY A 54 3.03 1.67 22.22
CA GLY A 54 1.70 2.26 22.29
C GLY A 54 1.67 3.64 22.95
N PRO A 55 0.48 4.26 23.05
CA PRO A 55 0.28 5.49 23.79
C PRO A 55 0.48 5.27 25.30
N GLY A 56 0.91 6.32 26.00
CA GLY A 56 1.17 6.25 27.44
C GLY A 56 -0.11 6.19 28.26
N GLU A 57 -0.09 5.37 29.31
CA GLU A 57 -1.10 5.39 30.36
C GLU A 57 -0.89 6.59 31.30
N SER A 58 -1.93 7.00 32.02
CA SER A 58 -1.89 8.21 32.87
C SER A 58 -0.82 8.18 33.96
N TRP A 59 -0.41 7.00 34.40
CA TRP A 59 0.69 6.84 35.36
C TRP A 59 2.06 6.78 34.69
N GLN A 60 2.17 6.51 33.39
CA GLN A 60 3.47 6.44 32.72
C GLN A 60 4.01 7.86 32.46
N ASP A 61 4.67 8.41 33.47
CA ASP A 61 5.17 9.78 33.48
C ASP A 61 6.70 9.89 33.61
N ILE A 62 7.19 11.13 33.53
CA ILE A 62 8.62 11.45 33.63
C ILE A 62 9.25 11.00 34.94
N THR A 63 8.47 10.92 36.02
CA THR A 63 8.97 10.56 37.35
C THR A 63 9.29 9.07 37.49
N MET A 64 8.78 8.26 36.56
CA MET A 64 9.01 6.82 36.47
C MET A 64 9.74 6.40 35.18
N GLY A 65 10.36 7.35 34.47
CA GLY A 65 11.30 7.05 33.39
C GLY A 65 10.64 6.85 32.02
N TYR A 66 9.34 7.17 31.91
CA TYR A 66 8.56 6.93 30.70
C TYR A 66 8.55 8.07 29.69
N GLN A 67 8.85 9.30 30.14
CA GLN A 67 8.81 10.49 29.31
C GLN A 67 10.19 11.10 29.14
N LYS A 68 10.31 11.95 28.12
CA LYS A 68 11.53 12.69 27.78
C LYS A 68 12.12 13.42 28.99
N PHE A 69 13.32 13.02 29.40
CA PHE A 69 14.14 13.76 30.34
C PHE A 69 15.41 14.29 29.65
N HIS A 70 15.65 15.59 29.71
CA HIS A 70 16.81 16.23 29.10
C HIS A 70 17.99 16.24 30.08
N TYR A 71 19.04 15.49 29.73
CA TYR A 71 20.42 15.55 30.27
C TYR A 71 20.62 15.28 31.76
N ILE A 72 21.43 14.25 32.05
CA ILE A 72 22.24 14.19 33.27
C ILE A 72 23.68 13.98 32.82
N THR A 73 24.53 15.00 32.94
CA THR A 73 25.97 14.83 32.85
C THR A 73 26.44 14.34 34.22
N TYR A 74 26.80 13.07 34.32
CA TYR A 74 27.51 12.59 35.51
C TYR A 74 28.87 13.30 35.60
N PRO A 75 29.28 13.84 36.77
CA PRO A 75 30.69 14.12 36.96
C PRO A 75 31.40 12.77 37.05
N SER A 76 32.26 12.48 36.07
CA SER A 76 33.35 11.48 36.06
C SER A 76 33.17 10.07 35.45
N SER A 77 31.99 9.62 35.01
CA SER A 77 31.91 8.40 34.17
C SER A 77 30.55 8.15 33.50
N GLY A 78 30.32 8.79 32.34
CA GLY A 78 30.02 8.04 31.12
C GLY A 78 28.62 7.51 30.79
N TRP A 79 27.50 7.97 31.39
CA TRP A 79 26.18 7.59 30.88
C TRP A 79 25.27 8.78 30.64
N VAL A 80 24.84 8.95 29.39
CA VAL A 80 23.81 9.91 28.94
C VAL A 80 22.53 9.11 28.70
N ILE A 81 21.43 9.47 29.36
CA ILE A 81 20.11 8.92 29.03
C ILE A 81 19.63 9.68 27.79
N HIS A 82 19.57 9.00 26.65
CA HIS A 82 19.29 9.63 25.36
C HIS A 82 17.79 9.93 25.18
N GLY A 83 17.40 11.18 25.39
CA GLY A 83 16.00 11.66 25.44
C GLY A 83 15.22 11.77 24.12
N ASN A 84 15.63 11.12 23.02
CA ASN A 84 14.92 11.24 21.73
C ASN A 84 14.11 10.00 21.33
N ASP A 85 14.09 8.94 22.15
CA ASP A 85 13.36 7.69 21.84
C ASP A 85 11.98 7.53 22.52
N PHE A 86 11.57 8.48 23.37
CA PHE A 86 10.43 8.29 24.31
C PHE A 86 9.16 9.02 23.90
N ALA A 87 8.81 8.96 22.62
CA ALA A 87 7.48 9.41 22.24
C ALA A 87 6.40 8.38 22.65
N TRP A 88 6.77 7.11 22.89
CA TRP A 88 5.84 6.00 23.11
C TRP A 88 6.24 5.09 24.26
N HIS A 89 5.26 4.37 24.76
CA HIS A 89 5.35 3.66 26.02
C HIS A 89 5.21 2.15 25.81
N PRO A 90 5.95 1.32 26.56
CA PRO A 90 5.84 -0.11 26.45
C PRO A 90 4.47 -0.59 26.97
N GLN A 91 3.80 -1.43 26.18
CA GLN A 91 2.46 -1.95 26.47
C GLN A 91 2.50 -3.32 27.13
N ASN A 92 1.37 -3.73 27.72
CA ASN A 92 1.24 -5.06 28.31
C ASN A 92 0.80 -6.07 27.24
N TRP A 93 0.91 -7.35 27.57
CA TRP A 93 0.33 -8.40 26.74
C TRP A 93 -1.20 -8.23 26.63
N GLY A 94 -1.73 -8.19 25.40
CA GLY A 94 -3.15 -7.95 25.14
C GLY A 94 -3.56 -6.48 25.03
N GLU A 95 -2.63 -5.54 25.26
CA GLU A 95 -2.83 -4.09 25.12
C GLU A 95 -2.10 -3.53 23.89
N GLU A 96 -1.79 -4.38 22.90
CA GLU A 96 -0.93 -4.02 21.79
C GLU A 96 -1.55 -3.10 20.74
N PHE A 97 -0.68 -2.43 19.99
CA PHE A 97 -1.04 -1.57 18.87
C PHE A 97 -0.36 -2.05 17.59
N ARG A 98 -1.13 -2.11 16.51
CA ARG A 98 -0.63 -2.53 15.19
C ARG A 98 -1.28 -1.75 14.08
N TRP A 99 -0.73 -1.84 12.88
CA TRP A 99 -1.45 -1.43 11.67
C TRP A 99 -2.44 -2.52 11.24
N ASN A 100 -3.57 -2.12 10.69
CA ASN A 100 -4.50 -3.04 10.02
C ASN A 100 -4.69 -2.75 8.53
N ASN A 101 -3.90 -1.83 7.98
CA ASN A 101 -3.77 -1.63 6.55
C ASN A 101 -2.70 -2.58 6.00
N LYS A 102 -3.09 -3.45 5.05
CA LYS A 102 -2.15 -4.38 4.39
C LYS A 102 -1.09 -3.68 3.55
N VAL A 103 -1.42 -2.52 3.00
CA VAL A 103 -0.52 -1.74 2.17
C VAL A 103 -0.36 -0.35 2.77
N LEU A 104 0.88 0.05 3.02
CA LEU A 104 1.27 1.40 3.41
C LEU A 104 2.05 2.05 2.27
N TYR A 105 1.75 3.31 1.97
CA TYR A 105 2.48 4.06 0.97
C TYR A 105 3.55 4.93 1.60
N TYR A 106 4.73 4.98 0.96
CA TYR A 106 5.77 5.91 1.37
C TYR A 106 6.25 6.77 0.21
N ALA A 107 6.80 7.93 0.54
CA ALA A 107 7.40 8.85 -0.41
C ALA A 107 8.54 9.64 0.24
N CYS A 108 9.43 10.18 -0.61
CA CYS A 108 10.42 11.17 -0.20
C CYS A 108 9.96 12.54 -0.70
N ASP A 109 10.01 13.56 0.14
CA ASP A 109 9.70 14.93 -0.27
C ASP A 109 10.87 15.62 -0.96
N GLN A 110 10.63 16.81 -1.52
CA GLN A 110 11.67 17.57 -2.19
C GLN A 110 12.88 17.86 -1.30
N SER A 111 12.67 18.12 0.00
CA SER A 111 13.76 18.43 0.92
C SER A 111 14.71 17.24 1.14
N PHE A 112 14.17 16.03 1.19
CA PHE A 112 14.95 14.79 1.25
C PHE A 112 15.72 14.55 -0.05
N LEU A 113 15.04 14.75 -1.19
CA LEU A 113 15.65 14.59 -2.51
C LEU A 113 16.80 15.58 -2.74
N ASP A 114 16.66 16.83 -2.29
CA ASP A 114 17.68 17.86 -2.45
C ASP A 114 18.98 17.53 -1.69
N TYR A 115 18.88 16.86 -0.54
CA TYR A 115 20.05 16.55 0.29
C TYR A 115 20.63 15.17 -0.01
N PHE A 116 19.79 14.12 -0.02
CA PHE A 116 20.27 12.75 -0.17
C PHE A 116 20.28 12.25 -1.62
N GLY A 117 19.53 12.90 -2.52
CA GLY A 117 19.48 12.54 -3.93
C GLY A 117 18.96 11.13 -4.21
N ALA A 118 19.23 10.63 -5.41
CA ALA A 118 18.80 9.30 -5.86
C ALA A 118 19.41 8.17 -5.01
N GLU A 119 20.65 8.33 -4.54
CA GLU A 119 21.32 7.34 -3.67
C GLU A 119 20.66 7.26 -2.29
N GLY A 120 20.16 8.38 -1.76
CA GLY A 120 19.34 8.39 -0.55
C GLY A 120 18.04 7.61 -0.72
N VAL A 121 17.37 7.84 -1.85
CA VAL A 121 16.14 7.12 -2.19
C VAL A 121 16.42 5.62 -2.35
N ALA A 122 17.55 5.24 -2.95
CA ALA A 122 17.95 3.84 -3.04
C ALA A 122 18.17 3.20 -1.64
N ALA A 123 18.73 3.95 -0.68
CA ALA A 123 18.86 3.50 0.71
C ALA A 123 17.49 3.30 1.39
N VAL A 124 16.53 4.21 1.17
CA VAL A 124 15.14 4.07 1.63
C VAL A 124 14.50 2.80 1.05
N ASP A 125 14.58 2.63 -0.26
CA ASP A 125 14.01 1.48 -0.96
C ASP A 125 14.64 0.16 -0.48
N ALA A 126 15.96 0.16 -0.24
CA ALA A 126 16.68 -0.99 0.29
C ALA A 126 16.27 -1.35 1.72
N ALA A 127 16.05 -0.35 2.59
CA ALA A 127 15.53 -0.57 3.95
C ALA A 127 14.10 -1.16 3.89
N VAL A 128 13.23 -0.58 3.06
CA VAL A 128 11.86 -1.04 2.86
C VAL A 128 11.82 -2.46 2.27
N ALA A 129 12.74 -2.79 1.37
CA ALA A 129 12.83 -4.12 0.77
C ALA A 129 13.05 -5.22 1.82
N VAL A 130 13.78 -4.94 2.91
CA VAL A 130 13.96 -5.90 4.02
C VAL A 130 12.60 -6.31 4.61
N PHE A 131 11.73 -5.34 4.91
CA PHE A 131 10.40 -5.61 5.46
C PHE A 131 9.45 -6.24 4.43
N ASN A 132 9.52 -5.78 3.18
CA ASN A 132 8.72 -6.35 2.09
C ASN A 132 9.10 -7.79 1.73
N ASN A 133 10.30 -8.26 2.09
CA ASN A 133 10.74 -9.64 1.85
C ASN A 133 10.42 -10.60 3.00
N LEU A 134 9.84 -10.12 4.10
CA LEU A 134 9.46 -10.97 5.22
C LEU A 134 8.36 -11.98 4.83
N PRO A 135 8.34 -13.18 5.44
CA PRO A 135 7.20 -14.10 5.30
C PRO A 135 5.95 -13.52 5.98
N ASN A 136 4.79 -14.14 5.74
CA ASN A 136 3.61 -13.85 6.56
C ASN A 136 3.90 -14.18 8.03
N ALA A 137 3.36 -13.39 8.96
CA ALA A 137 3.56 -13.55 10.40
C ALA A 137 3.29 -14.98 10.88
N SER A 138 2.18 -15.59 10.47
CA SER A 138 1.81 -16.94 10.91
C SER A 138 2.75 -18.03 10.37
N ASP A 139 3.31 -17.81 9.18
CA ASP A 139 4.20 -18.73 8.47
C ASP A 139 5.69 -18.55 8.87
N ALA A 140 6.02 -17.50 9.62
CA ALA A 140 7.39 -17.18 10.00
C ALA A 140 7.98 -18.22 10.96
N ASP A 141 8.99 -18.95 10.48
CA ASP A 141 9.85 -19.79 11.33
C ASP A 141 10.93 -18.92 12.00
N LEU A 142 10.78 -18.71 13.31
CA LEU A 142 11.69 -17.87 14.09
C LEU A 142 13.14 -18.39 14.10
N ASN A 143 13.37 -19.68 13.79
CA ASN A 143 14.73 -20.23 13.74
C ASN A 143 15.50 -19.82 12.48
N GLN A 144 14.83 -19.28 11.47
CA GLN A 144 15.47 -18.75 10.25
C GLN A 144 16.03 -17.34 10.43
N PHE A 145 15.72 -16.68 11.55
CA PHE A 145 16.19 -15.35 11.86
C PHE A 145 17.37 -15.42 12.83
N PRO A 146 18.45 -14.64 12.58
CA PRO A 146 19.62 -14.65 13.45
C PRO A 146 19.32 -13.95 14.78
N LEU A 147 20.08 -14.28 15.82
CA LEU A 147 20.12 -13.50 17.07
C LEU A 147 20.95 -12.22 16.92
N GLU A 148 21.70 -12.10 15.84
CA GLU A 148 22.69 -11.05 15.60
C GLU A 148 22.50 -10.54 14.18
N ALA A 149 21.91 -9.35 14.02
CA ALA A 149 21.64 -8.74 12.72
C ALA A 149 22.43 -7.45 12.46
N SER A 150 23.27 -7.04 13.40
CA SER A 150 24.05 -5.80 13.31
C SER A 150 25.54 -6.06 13.17
N ARG A 151 26.25 -5.15 12.52
CA ARG A 151 27.69 -5.23 12.24
C ARG A 151 28.31 -3.83 12.33
N ILE A 152 29.63 -3.79 12.48
CA ILE A 152 30.41 -2.55 12.46
C ILE A 152 31.30 -2.59 11.23
N ASN A 153 31.18 -1.58 10.38
CA ASN A 153 32.12 -1.29 9.31
C ASN A 153 33.19 -0.34 9.87
N TYR A 154 34.37 -0.88 10.17
CA TYR A 154 35.44 -0.11 10.81
C TYR A 154 36.01 1.01 9.94
N THR A 155 35.92 0.93 8.61
CA THR A 155 36.35 2.05 7.75
C THR A 155 35.36 3.20 7.83
N ALA A 156 34.06 2.90 7.86
CA ALA A 156 33.01 3.90 8.10
C ALA A 156 33.08 4.46 9.53
N ALA A 157 33.41 3.62 10.51
CA ALA A 157 33.58 4.03 11.91
C ALA A 157 34.74 5.02 12.06
N ALA A 158 35.89 4.75 11.43
CA ALA A 158 37.05 5.65 11.41
C ALA A 158 36.76 7.00 10.72
N LEU A 159 35.70 7.06 9.92
CA LEU A 159 35.21 8.26 9.25
C LEU A 159 34.01 8.92 9.97
N HIS A 160 33.63 8.44 11.16
CA HIS A 160 32.51 8.95 11.97
C HIS A 160 31.16 9.00 11.21
N LEU A 161 30.86 7.94 10.46
CA LEU A 161 29.68 7.87 9.59
C LEU A 161 28.51 7.11 10.23
N TYR A 162 27.28 7.58 9.99
CA TYR A 162 26.02 6.90 10.32
C TYR A 162 25.34 6.34 9.07
N ASP A 163 24.87 5.09 9.14
CA ASP A 163 24.21 4.44 8.00
C ASP A 163 22.72 4.83 7.88
N LEU A 164 22.38 5.51 6.79
CA LEU A 164 21.03 5.99 6.49
C LEU A 164 20.01 4.85 6.37
N LYS A 165 20.36 3.77 5.66
CA LYS A 165 19.48 2.60 5.47
C LYS A 165 19.11 1.99 6.82
N SER A 166 20.08 1.81 7.70
CA SER A 166 19.90 1.19 9.01
C SER A 166 19.10 2.07 9.96
N THR A 167 19.31 3.40 9.96
CA THR A 167 18.44 4.32 10.69
C THR A 167 16.98 4.21 10.22
N ILE A 168 16.74 4.10 8.91
CA ILE A 168 15.39 3.92 8.37
C ILE A 168 14.78 2.60 8.85
N MET A 169 15.57 1.53 8.93
CA MET A 169 15.10 0.24 9.43
C MET A 169 14.65 0.32 10.91
N GLU A 170 15.42 0.98 11.78
CA GLU A 170 15.06 1.23 13.19
C GLU A 170 13.74 2.03 13.28
N LEU A 171 13.58 3.06 12.45
CA LEU A 171 12.36 3.88 12.41
C LEU A 171 11.14 3.10 11.90
N LEU A 172 11.31 2.23 10.91
CA LEU A 172 10.21 1.44 10.34
C LEU A 172 9.72 0.37 11.32
N ILE A 173 10.62 -0.35 12.00
CA ILE A 173 10.21 -1.35 12.98
C ILE A 173 9.51 -0.70 14.18
N GLU A 174 9.96 0.50 14.59
CA GLU A 174 9.25 1.32 15.59
C GLU A 174 7.81 1.59 15.13
N ARG A 175 7.64 2.02 13.88
CA ARG A 175 6.31 2.32 13.31
C ARG A 175 5.44 1.09 13.06
N LEU A 176 5.99 -0.11 13.06
CA LEU A 176 5.21 -1.35 12.98
C LEU A 176 4.68 -1.82 14.34
N GLY A 177 5.00 -1.12 15.43
CA GLY A 177 4.42 -1.39 16.76
C GLY A 177 5.39 -2.04 17.74
N LEU A 178 6.68 -2.12 17.43
CA LEU A 178 7.72 -2.55 18.37
C LEU A 178 8.47 -1.35 18.94
N ILE A 179 9.08 -1.52 20.10
CA ILE A 179 9.92 -0.51 20.75
C ILE A 179 11.12 -1.20 21.41
N ASP A 180 12.13 -0.42 21.75
CA ASP A 180 13.39 -0.85 22.37
C ASP A 180 13.20 -1.94 23.44
N PRO A 181 13.51 -3.21 23.11
CA PRO A 181 13.38 -4.29 24.08
C PRO A 181 14.53 -4.29 25.10
N GLU A 182 15.66 -3.62 24.85
CA GLU A 182 16.73 -3.54 25.86
C GLU A 182 16.28 -2.63 27.00
N ARG A 183 15.94 -1.37 26.68
CA ARG A 183 15.48 -0.37 27.65
C ARG A 183 14.18 -0.76 28.34
N TRP A 184 13.25 -1.39 27.64
CA TRP A 184 11.95 -1.72 28.24
C TRP A 184 11.91 -3.13 28.85
N THR A 185 13.08 -3.74 29.06
CA THR A 185 13.14 -5.01 29.81
C THR A 185 12.56 -4.83 31.21
N TRP A 186 12.93 -3.75 31.90
CA TRP A 186 12.44 -3.43 33.24
C TRP A 186 11.88 -2.01 33.27
N CYS A 187 10.80 -1.80 34.03
CA CYS A 187 10.21 -0.47 34.14
C CYS A 187 9.69 -0.22 35.55
N ILE A 188 9.81 1.01 36.04
CA ILE A 188 9.23 1.42 37.32
C ILE A 188 7.72 1.51 37.18
N ARG A 189 6.96 0.70 37.90
CA ARG A 189 5.48 0.74 37.91
C ARG A 189 4.92 1.72 38.92
N ALA A 190 5.61 1.86 40.04
CA ALA A 190 5.24 2.75 41.14
C ALA A 190 6.48 3.08 41.96
N ARG A 191 6.48 4.25 42.60
CA ARG A 191 7.47 4.66 43.58
C ARG A 191 6.80 5.37 44.75
N VAL A 192 7.32 5.18 45.95
CA VAL A 192 6.81 5.81 47.19
C VAL A 192 7.99 6.36 47.97
N LEU A 193 7.90 7.59 48.45
CA LEU A 193 8.88 8.16 49.38
C LEU A 193 8.43 7.86 50.82
N PRO A 194 9.12 6.98 51.57
CA PRO A 194 8.74 6.69 52.94
C PRO A 194 8.84 7.94 53.83
N PRO A 195 7.98 8.12 54.84
CA PRO A 195 7.93 9.36 55.64
C PRO A 195 9.23 9.71 56.38
N SER A 196 10.10 8.73 56.61
CA SER A 196 11.38 8.88 57.32
C SER A 196 12.59 9.06 56.41
N LEU A 197 12.41 9.01 55.09
CA LEU A 197 13.48 9.08 54.11
C LEU A 197 13.34 10.35 53.25
N ALA A 198 14.42 10.69 52.55
CA ALA A 198 14.44 11.77 51.58
C ALA A 198 14.96 11.24 50.24
N CYS A 199 14.62 11.92 49.15
CA CYS A 199 15.19 11.61 47.83
C CYS A 199 16.73 11.55 47.92
N PRO A 200 17.39 10.52 47.35
CA PRO A 200 16.91 9.56 46.34
C PRO A 200 16.30 8.25 46.90
N GLN A 201 16.05 8.16 48.21
CA GLN A 201 15.65 6.90 48.86
C GLN A 201 14.13 6.65 48.79
N PHE A 202 13.67 6.13 47.66
CA PHE A 202 12.29 5.69 47.44
C PHE A 202 12.19 4.16 47.51
N ASP A 203 10.99 3.68 47.85
CA ASP A 203 10.59 2.30 47.59
C ASP A 203 10.01 2.20 46.18
N PHE A 204 10.49 1.23 45.39
CA PHE A 204 10.09 1.08 43.98
C PHE A 204 9.40 -0.28 43.75
N ALA A 205 8.36 -0.26 42.93
CA ALA A 205 7.81 -1.44 42.29
C ALA A 205 8.29 -1.46 40.83
N VAL A 206 8.91 -2.57 40.41
CA VAL A 206 9.45 -2.72 39.04
C VAL A 206 8.75 -3.89 38.36
N VAL A 207 8.43 -3.73 37.08
CA VAL A 207 7.74 -4.70 36.23
C VAL A 207 8.56 -5.00 34.98
N GLN A 208 8.33 -6.14 34.36
CA GLN A 208 8.88 -6.47 33.05
C GLN A 208 7.88 -6.06 31.96
N ARG A 209 8.39 -5.52 30.84
CA ARG A 209 7.58 -5.18 29.66
C ARG A 209 8.06 -5.85 28.37
N ASN A 210 8.99 -6.78 28.52
CA ASN A 210 9.43 -7.68 27.47
C ASN A 210 8.70 -9.00 27.54
N PHE A 211 8.33 -9.54 26.38
CA PHE A 211 7.60 -10.80 26.26
C PHE A 211 8.33 -11.77 25.33
N ASP A 212 8.29 -13.05 25.70
CA ASP A 212 8.83 -14.11 24.84
C ASP A 212 7.83 -14.35 23.68
N PRO A 213 8.27 -14.31 22.42
CA PRO A 213 7.39 -14.37 21.25
C PRO A 213 6.68 -15.72 21.05
N VAL A 214 7.12 -16.77 21.74
CA VAL A 214 6.54 -18.11 21.63
C VAL A 214 5.50 -18.33 22.72
N THR A 215 5.83 -17.98 23.96
CA THR A 215 5.02 -18.26 25.16
C THR A 215 4.13 -17.09 25.57
N GLY A 216 4.55 -15.85 25.29
CA GLY A 216 3.91 -14.64 25.78
C GLY A 216 4.19 -14.31 27.24
N GLU A 217 5.06 -15.08 27.90
CA GLU A 217 5.45 -14.82 29.28
C GLU A 217 6.50 -13.70 29.35
N PRO A 218 6.50 -12.90 30.43
CA PRO A 218 7.54 -11.91 30.65
C PRO A 218 8.94 -12.53 30.69
N THR A 219 9.90 -11.84 30.09
CA THR A 219 11.26 -12.34 29.91
C THR A 219 12.28 -11.20 29.93
N ARG A 220 13.52 -11.54 30.25
CA ARG A 220 14.66 -10.61 30.33
C ARG A 220 15.81 -10.97 29.40
N TYR A 221 15.54 -11.82 28.41
CA TYR A 221 16.52 -12.25 27.43
C TYR A 221 16.27 -11.59 26.09
N VAL A 222 17.05 -10.57 25.73
CA VAL A 222 16.98 -9.93 24.41
C VAL A 222 18.03 -10.57 23.52
N ASN A 223 17.58 -11.22 22.44
CA ASN A 223 18.37 -12.01 21.49
C ASN A 223 19.34 -12.98 22.17
N GLY A 224 18.87 -13.61 23.26
CA GLY A 224 19.64 -14.54 24.07
C GLY A 224 20.62 -13.93 25.05
N THR A 225 20.72 -12.61 25.09
CA THR A 225 21.52 -11.90 26.09
C THR A 225 20.68 -11.57 27.31
N LEU A 226 21.22 -11.83 28.51
CA LEU A 226 20.50 -11.68 29.77
C LEU A 226 20.67 -10.29 30.37
N PHE A 227 19.57 -9.60 30.61
CA PHE A 227 19.53 -8.26 31.20
C PHE A 227 19.05 -8.27 32.67
N THR A 228 19.58 -7.35 33.45
CA THR A 228 19.11 -6.96 34.78
C THR A 228 19.01 -5.44 34.83
N TYR A 229 18.58 -4.86 35.95
CA TYR A 229 18.42 -3.42 36.10
C TYR A 229 19.04 -2.88 37.40
N GLY A 230 19.27 -1.59 37.42
CA GLY A 230 19.55 -0.78 38.60
C GLY A 230 18.66 0.47 38.57
N ILE A 231 18.24 0.96 39.72
CA ILE A 231 17.36 2.13 39.77
C ILE A 231 18.20 3.39 39.92
N GLN A 232 18.04 4.32 38.98
CA GLN A 232 18.61 5.66 39.06
C GLN A 232 17.51 6.64 39.45
N GLN A 233 17.64 7.25 40.64
CA GLN A 233 16.74 8.28 41.12
C GLN A 233 17.48 9.60 41.26
N ILE A 234 16.91 10.63 40.64
CA ILE A 234 17.45 11.98 40.58
C ILE A 234 16.48 12.90 41.26
N CYS A 235 17.03 13.74 42.13
CA CYS A 235 16.27 14.65 42.96
C CYS A 235 16.18 16.03 42.32
N THR A 236 15.85 17.04 43.12
CA THR A 236 15.68 18.43 42.69
C THR A 236 16.82 18.93 41.78
N PRO A 237 16.51 19.77 40.77
CA PRO A 237 15.20 20.38 40.51
C PRO A 237 14.22 19.51 39.68
N TYR A 238 14.53 18.25 39.40
CA TYR A 238 13.93 17.54 38.27
C TYR A 238 13.04 16.32 38.61
N ASP A 239 13.26 15.67 39.75
CA ASP A 239 12.52 14.49 40.22
C ASP A 239 12.23 13.42 39.15
N PHE A 240 13.26 12.62 38.85
CA PHE A 240 13.27 11.63 37.76
C PHE A 240 13.75 10.26 38.28
N GLY A 241 13.04 9.19 37.96
CA GLY A 241 13.42 7.81 38.32
C GLY A 241 13.43 6.93 37.08
N ASP A 242 14.46 6.12 36.90
CA ASP A 242 14.56 5.17 35.78
C ASP A 242 15.06 3.80 36.25
N ALA A 243 14.55 2.74 35.63
CA ALA A 243 15.14 1.41 35.73
C ALA A 243 16.16 1.31 34.59
N VAL A 244 17.44 1.43 34.90
CA VAL A 244 18.51 1.40 33.90
C VAL A 244 18.97 -0.04 33.72
N GLU A 245 18.82 -0.57 32.51
CA GLU A 245 19.22 -1.93 32.18
C GLU A 245 20.72 -2.07 31.93
N PHE A 246 21.25 -3.21 32.37
CA PHE A 246 22.60 -3.62 32.06
C PHE A 246 22.70 -5.14 31.92
N LEU A 247 23.73 -5.58 31.21
CA LEU A 247 24.00 -6.99 31.01
C LEU A 247 24.37 -7.68 32.31
N VAL A 248 23.82 -8.89 32.52
CA VAL A 248 24.20 -9.74 33.66
C VAL A 248 25.61 -10.29 33.47
N ASP A 249 26.00 -10.59 32.24
CA ASP A 249 27.36 -11.00 31.92
C ASP A 249 28.26 -9.76 31.80
N PRO A 250 29.22 -9.56 32.73
CA PRO A 250 30.12 -8.41 32.68
C PRO A 250 31.18 -8.50 31.58
N HIS A 251 31.33 -9.68 30.95
CA HIS A 251 32.21 -9.91 29.80
C HIS A 251 31.46 -9.90 28.47
N ALA A 252 30.13 -9.90 28.51
CA ALA A 252 29.34 -9.62 27.32
C ALA A 252 29.49 -8.13 27.00
N ASP A 253 29.81 -7.85 25.75
CA ASP A 253 29.95 -6.48 25.28
C ASP A 253 28.59 -5.78 25.35
N ALA A 254 28.44 -4.71 26.11
CA ALA A 254 27.19 -3.92 26.12
C ALA A 254 26.94 -3.22 24.77
N SER A 255 27.98 -3.09 23.94
CA SER A 255 27.88 -2.73 22.52
C SER A 255 27.65 -3.95 21.62
N ALA A 256 27.15 -5.06 22.19
CA ALA A 256 26.99 -6.32 21.49
C ALA A 256 26.09 -6.21 20.26
N ARG A 257 26.57 -6.82 19.19
CA ARG A 257 25.86 -7.11 17.93
C ARG A 257 24.56 -7.92 18.11
N TYR A 258 24.27 -8.35 19.33
CA TYR A 258 23.05 -9.05 19.76
C TYR A 258 21.88 -8.09 20.03
N SER A 259 22.02 -6.79 19.74
CA SER A 259 20.91 -5.83 19.80
C SER A 259 19.77 -6.23 18.85
N ALA A 260 18.53 -6.06 19.30
CA ALA A 260 17.37 -6.12 18.41
C ALA A 260 17.39 -4.91 17.45
N LEU A 261 16.78 -5.04 16.28
CA LEU A 261 16.61 -3.91 15.35
C LEU A 261 15.70 -2.84 15.97
N ALA A 262 14.75 -3.23 16.80
CA ALA A 262 13.88 -2.30 17.53
C ALA A 262 14.62 -1.46 18.60
N THR A 263 15.85 -1.84 18.96
CA THR A 263 16.70 -1.00 19.82
C THR A 263 17.32 0.12 18.98
N PRO A 264 17.00 1.40 19.27
CA PRO A 264 17.54 2.53 18.53
C PRO A 264 19.03 2.73 18.85
N LYS A 265 19.92 2.53 17.86
CA LYS A 265 21.36 2.85 17.98
C LYS A 265 21.75 3.98 17.04
N LEU A 266 21.15 4.05 15.85
CA LEU A 266 21.54 4.97 14.78
C LEU A 266 20.62 6.19 14.64
N THR A 267 19.48 6.21 15.34
CA THR A 267 18.61 7.39 15.48
C THR A 267 19.16 8.42 16.48
N LEU A 268 20.29 8.12 17.13
CA LEU A 268 20.96 8.96 18.13
C LEU A 268 22.40 9.29 17.69
N PRO A 269 22.88 10.52 17.93
CA PRO A 269 24.26 10.91 17.67
C PRO A 269 25.16 10.47 18.83
N ASP A 270 25.52 9.19 18.90
CA ASP A 270 26.46 8.63 19.88
C ASP A 270 27.71 8.06 19.18
N GLU A 271 28.88 8.48 19.65
CA GLU A 271 30.18 8.10 19.09
C GLU A 271 30.48 6.59 19.12
N THR A 272 29.80 5.86 20.00
CA THR A 272 29.92 4.40 20.10
C THR A 272 29.26 3.66 18.93
N PHE A 273 28.40 4.32 18.14
CA PHE A 273 27.67 3.72 17.00
C PHE A 273 28.18 4.14 15.63
N TYR A 274 29.34 4.80 15.54
CA TYR A 274 29.96 5.08 14.24
C TYR A 274 30.26 3.81 13.45
N GLY A 275 29.92 3.81 12.17
CA GLY A 275 30.10 2.66 11.28
C GLY A 275 29.16 1.48 11.58
N TRP A 276 28.20 1.63 12.50
CA TRP A 276 27.22 0.60 12.80
C TRP A 276 26.18 0.49 11.69
N PHE A 277 25.78 -0.73 11.33
CA PHE A 277 24.73 -0.97 10.34
C PHE A 277 24.00 -2.29 10.60
N HIS A 278 22.77 -2.37 10.09
CA HIS A 278 21.86 -3.51 10.19
C HIS A 278 21.75 -4.26 8.86
N THR A 279 21.84 -5.58 8.94
CA THR A 279 21.72 -6.49 7.78
C THR A 279 20.30 -7.02 7.59
N GLY A 280 19.48 -7.02 8.64
CA GLY A 280 18.13 -7.56 8.64
C GLY A 280 17.45 -7.42 10.01
N LEU A 281 16.41 -8.22 10.23
CA LEU A 281 15.71 -8.33 11.51
C LEU A 281 16.28 -9.50 12.32
N THR A 282 16.29 -9.37 13.65
CA THR A 282 16.63 -10.45 14.56
C THR A 282 15.43 -11.38 14.82
N ARG A 283 15.70 -12.52 15.45
CA ARG A 283 14.67 -13.47 15.89
C ARG A 283 13.58 -12.81 16.75
N ASP A 284 13.97 -11.89 17.61
CA ASP A 284 13.07 -11.22 18.56
C ASP A 284 12.19 -10.19 17.86
N ASP A 285 12.77 -9.42 16.95
CA ASP A 285 12.04 -8.49 16.08
C ASP A 285 10.93 -9.22 15.30
N MET A 286 11.27 -10.33 14.68
CA MET A 286 10.30 -11.16 13.96
C MET A 286 9.31 -11.87 14.87
N GLY A 287 9.73 -12.22 16.08
CA GLY A 287 8.85 -12.74 17.12
C GLY A 287 7.77 -11.73 17.50
N GLY A 288 8.15 -10.47 17.71
CA GLY A 288 7.23 -9.37 17.99
C GLY A 288 6.28 -9.08 16.83
N LEU A 289 6.81 -8.93 15.61
CA LEU A 289 5.96 -8.74 14.43
C LEU A 289 5.02 -9.93 14.21
N ARG A 290 5.49 -11.16 14.45
CA ARG A 290 4.66 -12.36 14.41
C ARG A 290 3.52 -12.26 15.41
N HIS A 291 3.79 -11.89 16.66
CA HIS A 291 2.76 -11.72 17.68
C HIS A 291 1.72 -10.67 17.27
N LEU A 292 2.16 -9.51 16.79
CA LEU A 292 1.27 -8.41 16.40
C LEU A 292 0.39 -8.77 15.20
N TYR A 293 0.96 -9.40 14.15
CA TYR A 293 0.30 -9.48 12.84
C TYR A 293 -0.29 -10.85 12.48
N ARG A 294 -0.02 -11.91 13.24
CA ARG A 294 -0.59 -13.25 13.01
C ARG A 294 -2.13 -13.27 13.09
N THR A 295 -2.75 -14.14 12.29
CA THR A 295 -4.22 -14.26 12.22
C THR A 295 -4.89 -14.75 13.51
N ASN A 296 -4.19 -15.45 14.39
CA ASN A 296 -4.71 -15.83 15.70
C ASN A 296 -4.61 -14.71 16.75
N ASN A 297 -3.93 -13.59 16.45
CA ASN A 297 -4.04 -12.40 17.29
C ASN A 297 -5.27 -11.59 16.87
N ILE A 298 -6.29 -11.59 17.72
CA ILE A 298 -7.62 -11.03 17.45
C ILE A 298 -7.87 -9.86 18.39
N ASN A 299 -7.97 -8.66 17.83
CA ASN A 299 -8.24 -7.43 18.57
C ASN A 299 -9.54 -6.80 18.11
N LEU A 300 -10.18 -6.04 19.00
CA LEU A 300 -11.31 -5.19 18.62
C LEU A 300 -10.75 -3.95 17.90
N GLU A 301 -11.04 -3.79 16.62
CA GLU A 301 -10.43 -2.70 15.84
C GLU A 301 -11.37 -2.18 14.73
N GLY A 302 -11.28 -0.87 14.46
CA GLY A 302 -11.92 -0.22 13.33
C GLY A 302 -11.16 -0.48 12.03
N SER A 303 -11.86 -0.63 10.90
CA SER A 303 -11.27 -0.97 9.59
C SER A 303 -10.28 0.04 9.00
N GLY A 304 -10.13 1.23 9.58
CA GLY A 304 -9.11 2.22 9.23
C GLY A 304 -9.66 3.58 8.83
N THR A 305 -8.81 4.61 8.90
CA THR A 305 -9.13 5.95 8.39
C THR A 305 -9.25 5.94 6.87
N ASN A 306 -10.24 6.64 6.33
CA ASN A 306 -10.59 6.66 4.90
C ASN A 306 -10.85 5.26 4.33
N ALA A 307 -11.22 4.31 5.19
CA ALA A 307 -11.60 2.95 4.84
C ALA A 307 -13.12 2.78 4.93
N VAL A 308 -13.68 2.13 3.91
CA VAL A 308 -15.07 1.74 3.81
C VAL A 308 -15.12 0.21 3.75
N THR A 309 -15.87 -0.39 4.67
CA THR A 309 -16.09 -1.83 4.70
C THR A 309 -17.43 -2.18 4.08
N TYR A 310 -17.43 -3.14 3.17
CA TYR A 310 -18.63 -3.68 2.55
C TYR A 310 -19.14 -4.83 3.41
N VAL A 311 -20.29 -4.65 4.03
CA VAL A 311 -20.90 -5.62 4.94
C VAL A 311 -22.20 -6.13 4.32
N VAL A 312 -22.32 -7.45 4.20
CA VAL A 312 -23.58 -8.08 3.81
C VAL A 312 -24.48 -8.12 5.02
N ASP A 313 -25.64 -7.46 4.94
CA ASP A 313 -26.65 -7.53 5.99
C ASP A 313 -27.56 -8.73 5.75
N THR A 314 -27.32 -9.80 6.52
CA THR A 314 -28.09 -11.04 6.43
C THR A 314 -29.42 -10.99 7.19
N SER A 315 -29.68 -9.93 7.97
CA SER A 315 -30.93 -9.76 8.71
C SER A 315 -32.09 -9.29 7.83
N LEU A 316 -31.75 -8.68 6.68
CA LEU A 316 -32.71 -8.21 5.68
C LEU A 316 -32.55 -9.04 4.40
N THR A 317 -33.63 -9.71 4.00
CA THR A 317 -33.71 -10.43 2.72
C THR A 317 -34.80 -9.84 1.85
N ASN A 318 -34.44 -9.41 0.64
CA ASN A 318 -35.35 -8.80 -0.32
C ASN A 318 -35.40 -9.60 -1.62
N LEU A 319 -36.47 -9.42 -2.40
CA LEU A 319 -36.54 -9.90 -3.77
C LEU A 319 -36.04 -8.83 -4.73
N LEU A 320 -35.10 -9.22 -5.60
CA LEU A 320 -34.60 -8.41 -6.70
C LEU A 320 -35.28 -8.86 -7.99
N PHE A 321 -36.08 -7.97 -8.56
CA PHE A 321 -36.67 -8.15 -9.88
C PHE A 321 -35.79 -7.45 -10.92
N MET A 322 -35.43 -8.18 -11.96
CA MET A 322 -34.60 -7.65 -13.03
C MET A 322 -35.46 -7.01 -14.14
N SER A 323 -34.96 -5.94 -14.72
CA SER A 323 -35.60 -5.11 -15.75
C SER A 323 -35.03 -5.32 -17.14
N ASN A 324 -35.78 -4.94 -18.17
CA ASN A 324 -35.44 -5.17 -19.57
C ASN A 324 -34.32 -4.23 -20.07
N LEU A 325 -33.12 -4.76 -20.26
CA LEU A 325 -31.96 -3.98 -20.71
C LEU A 325 -32.16 -3.41 -22.11
N THR A 326 -32.88 -4.11 -22.99
CA THR A 326 -33.18 -3.64 -24.35
C THR A 326 -33.99 -2.34 -24.33
N PHE A 327 -34.94 -2.23 -23.41
CA PHE A 327 -35.74 -1.02 -23.26
C PHE A 327 -34.89 0.14 -22.75
N LEU A 328 -34.08 -0.08 -21.70
CA LEU A 328 -33.16 0.94 -21.20
C LEU A 328 -32.17 1.39 -22.28
N ALA A 329 -31.59 0.46 -23.03
CA ALA A 329 -30.63 0.74 -24.10
C ALA A 329 -31.24 1.64 -25.20
N SER A 330 -32.47 1.35 -25.63
CA SER A 330 -33.14 2.16 -26.65
C SER A 330 -33.43 3.58 -26.20
N GLN A 331 -33.79 3.77 -24.93
CA GLN A 331 -34.00 5.10 -24.35
C GLN A 331 -32.67 5.83 -24.09
N ALA A 332 -31.63 5.11 -23.66
CA ALA A 332 -30.32 5.70 -23.36
C ALA A 332 -29.65 6.29 -24.59
N ILE A 333 -29.83 5.68 -25.77
CA ILE A 333 -29.22 6.18 -27.01
C ILE A 333 -29.83 7.53 -27.43
N THR A 334 -31.12 7.77 -27.20
CA THR A 334 -31.83 8.92 -27.79
C THR A 334 -32.10 10.06 -26.80
N ASN A 335 -32.04 9.80 -25.50
CA ASN A 335 -32.32 10.78 -24.46
C ASN A 335 -31.03 11.28 -23.80
N ASP A 336 -31.03 12.58 -23.46
CA ASP A 336 -29.98 13.17 -22.64
C ASP A 336 -30.04 12.64 -21.19
N ALA A 337 -29.01 12.93 -20.40
CA ALA A 337 -28.91 12.39 -19.04
C ALA A 337 -30.12 12.76 -18.17
N ALA A 338 -30.60 14.00 -18.24
CA ALA A 338 -31.73 14.46 -17.44
C ALA A 338 -33.04 13.75 -17.80
N THR A 339 -33.34 13.61 -19.10
CA THR A 339 -34.55 12.91 -19.56
C THR A 339 -34.47 11.42 -19.25
N LEU A 340 -33.29 10.81 -19.41
CA LEU A 340 -33.09 9.40 -19.08
C LEU A 340 -33.28 9.12 -17.58
N GLN A 341 -32.75 9.97 -16.71
CA GLN A 341 -32.95 9.85 -15.26
C GLN A 341 -34.42 10.09 -14.84
N ALA A 342 -35.17 10.92 -15.58
CA ALA A 342 -36.60 11.09 -15.36
C ALA A 342 -37.41 9.85 -15.76
N LEU A 343 -37.02 9.18 -16.86
CA LEU A 343 -37.65 7.94 -17.32
C LEU A 343 -37.32 6.73 -16.42
N PHE A 344 -36.14 6.73 -15.80
CA PHE A 344 -35.66 5.64 -14.93
C PHE A 344 -35.30 6.18 -13.53
N PRO A 345 -36.28 6.27 -12.62
CA PRO A 345 -36.05 6.78 -11.27
C PRO A 345 -34.93 6.03 -10.54
N GLY A 346 -34.02 6.78 -9.91
CA GLY A 346 -32.89 6.24 -9.17
C GLY A 346 -31.65 5.93 -10.03
N LEU A 347 -31.72 6.06 -11.36
CA LEU A 347 -30.56 5.90 -12.23
C LEU A 347 -29.53 7.03 -11.98
N SER A 348 -28.28 6.65 -11.77
CA SER A 348 -27.15 7.57 -11.58
C SER A 348 -26.19 7.48 -12.77
N ILE A 349 -26.04 8.60 -13.48
CA ILE A 349 -25.17 8.73 -14.65
C ILE A 349 -23.90 9.47 -14.24
N ALA A 350 -22.74 8.89 -14.53
CA ALA A 350 -21.43 9.46 -14.20
C ALA A 350 -20.98 10.46 -15.27
N SER A 351 -21.18 10.15 -16.55
CA SER A 351 -20.93 11.06 -17.67
C SER A 351 -21.86 10.75 -18.84
N SER A 352 -22.08 11.75 -19.69
CA SER A 352 -22.87 11.63 -20.91
C SER A 352 -22.22 12.44 -22.03
N ILE A 353 -22.03 11.81 -23.20
CA ILE A 353 -21.36 12.40 -24.36
C ILE A 353 -22.32 12.34 -25.55
N PRO A 354 -22.67 13.48 -26.18
CA PRO A 354 -23.50 13.49 -27.39
C PRO A 354 -22.70 13.03 -28.62
N ILE A 355 -23.34 12.26 -29.49
CA ILE A 355 -22.82 11.72 -30.75
C ILE A 355 -23.77 12.14 -31.87
N PHE A 356 -23.25 12.76 -32.93
CA PHE A 356 -24.06 13.14 -34.10
C PHE A 356 -23.95 12.06 -35.18
N THR A 357 -25.09 11.51 -35.61
CA THR A 357 -25.10 10.43 -36.62
C THR A 357 -26.25 10.59 -37.61
N ASN A 358 -26.05 10.05 -38.80
CA ASN A 358 -27.06 10.01 -39.86
C ASN A 358 -27.94 8.77 -39.66
N VAL A 359 -29.24 8.98 -39.47
CA VAL A 359 -30.22 7.90 -39.29
C VAL A 359 -31.25 7.95 -40.40
N TYR A 360 -31.52 6.79 -41.00
CA TYR A 360 -32.66 6.65 -41.90
C TYR A 360 -33.93 6.46 -41.09
N VAL A 361 -34.83 7.43 -41.13
CA VAL A 361 -36.20 7.25 -40.64
C VAL A 361 -37.00 6.61 -41.78
N THR A 362 -37.49 5.40 -41.54
CA THR A 362 -38.29 4.64 -42.50
C THR A 362 -39.75 4.64 -42.07
N ASN A 363 -40.61 5.26 -42.86
CA ASN A 363 -42.05 5.13 -42.70
C ASN A 363 -42.55 4.10 -43.70
N ILE A 364 -43.11 3.00 -43.18
CA ILE A 364 -43.75 1.96 -43.99
C ILE A 364 -45.25 2.15 -43.82
N THR A 365 -45.98 2.21 -44.93
CA THR A 365 -47.45 2.28 -44.93
C THR A 365 -47.99 1.09 -45.70
N ALA A 366 -48.84 0.29 -45.06
CA ALA A 366 -49.55 -0.81 -45.70
C ALA A 366 -50.88 -0.30 -46.27
N TYR A 367 -51.23 -0.69 -47.50
CA TYR A 367 -52.52 -0.38 -48.12
C TYR A 367 -52.94 -1.45 -49.12
N PHE A 368 -54.23 -1.52 -49.43
CA PHE A 368 -54.76 -2.44 -50.44
C PHE A 368 -54.91 -1.72 -51.78
N THR A 369 -54.44 -2.34 -52.87
CA THR A 369 -54.58 -1.83 -54.24
C THR A 369 -54.81 -2.97 -55.24
N ASN A 370 -55.39 -2.65 -56.39
CA ASN A 370 -55.39 -3.55 -57.55
C ASN A 370 -54.22 -3.19 -58.47
N TYR A 371 -53.66 -4.18 -59.15
CA TYR A 371 -52.68 -3.96 -60.20
C TYR A 371 -53.36 -3.59 -61.52
N PRO A 372 -52.64 -2.90 -62.43
CA PRO A 372 -53.13 -2.67 -63.78
C PRO A 372 -53.47 -4.00 -64.47
N PHE A 373 -54.67 -4.07 -65.07
CA PHE A 373 -55.21 -5.23 -65.79
C PHE A 373 -55.72 -6.40 -64.93
N ASP A 374 -55.84 -6.23 -63.61
CA ASP A 374 -56.52 -7.23 -62.79
C ASP A 374 -57.95 -7.47 -63.30
N PRO A 375 -58.36 -8.73 -63.53
CA PRO A 375 -59.72 -9.07 -63.93
C PRO A 375 -60.76 -8.48 -62.95
N VAL A 376 -61.90 -8.03 -63.48
CA VAL A 376 -63.00 -7.53 -62.64
C VAL A 376 -63.42 -8.62 -61.64
N GLY A 377 -63.35 -8.30 -60.35
CA GLY A 377 -63.63 -9.23 -59.26
C GLY A 377 -62.39 -9.86 -58.60
N THR A 378 -61.18 -9.54 -59.07
CA THR A 378 -59.93 -9.97 -58.41
C THR A 378 -59.81 -9.33 -57.01
N PRO A 379 -59.42 -10.09 -55.96
CA PRO A 379 -59.18 -9.54 -54.64
C PRO A 379 -58.02 -8.53 -54.65
N GLN A 380 -58.16 -7.43 -53.91
CA GLN A 380 -57.10 -6.42 -53.77
C GLN A 380 -55.82 -7.02 -53.19
N HIS A 381 -54.67 -6.61 -53.73
CA HIS A 381 -53.34 -6.97 -53.28
C HIS A 381 -52.92 -6.07 -52.11
N LEU A 382 -52.30 -6.65 -51.08
CA LEU A 382 -51.66 -5.91 -50.00
C LEU A 382 -50.31 -5.39 -50.48
N GLU A 383 -50.14 -4.07 -50.46
CA GLU A 383 -48.92 -3.39 -50.85
C GLU A 383 -48.30 -2.62 -49.69
N PHE A 384 -46.97 -2.48 -49.73
CA PHE A 384 -46.20 -1.72 -48.75
C PHE A 384 -45.48 -0.56 -49.43
N ALA A 385 -45.88 0.67 -49.14
CA ALA A 385 -45.11 1.86 -49.50
C ALA A 385 -44.05 2.11 -48.42
N THR A 386 -42.78 2.16 -48.82
CA THR A 386 -41.67 2.52 -47.91
C THR A 386 -41.08 3.86 -48.30
N ASN A 387 -41.19 4.86 -47.43
CA ASN A 387 -40.49 6.13 -47.59
C ASN A 387 -39.30 6.19 -46.63
N ARG A 388 -38.09 6.44 -47.15
CA ARG A 388 -36.85 6.53 -46.37
C ARG A 388 -36.32 7.95 -46.42
N THR A 389 -36.31 8.63 -45.28
CA THR A 389 -35.73 9.98 -45.17
C THR A 389 -34.47 9.91 -44.33
N LEU A 390 -33.35 10.43 -44.85
CA LEU A 390 -32.11 10.57 -44.09
C LEU A 390 -32.20 11.82 -43.23
N THR A 391 -31.93 11.70 -41.94
CA THR A 391 -31.90 12.83 -41.01
C THR A 391 -30.69 12.72 -40.08
N VAL A 392 -30.16 13.86 -39.66
CA VAL A 392 -29.11 13.92 -38.63
C VAL A 392 -29.79 13.88 -37.27
N GLN A 393 -29.40 12.93 -36.42
CA GLN A 393 -29.89 12.81 -35.06
C GLN A 393 -28.73 12.88 -34.06
N THR A 394 -29.04 13.39 -32.87
CA THR A 394 -28.15 13.34 -31.71
C THR A 394 -28.42 12.05 -30.94
N TRP A 395 -27.41 11.23 -30.77
CA TRP A 395 -27.37 10.09 -29.87
C TRP A 395 -26.52 10.41 -28.64
N TYR A 396 -26.57 9.58 -27.62
CA TYR A 396 -25.79 9.75 -26.40
C TYR A 396 -25.06 8.47 -26.02
N HIS A 397 -23.82 8.64 -25.55
CA HIS A 397 -23.07 7.61 -24.85
C HIS A 397 -23.01 7.97 -23.37
N HIS A 398 -23.57 7.10 -22.52
CA HIS A 398 -23.67 7.31 -21.08
C HIS A 398 -22.80 6.32 -20.32
N THR A 399 -22.16 6.79 -19.27
CA THR A 399 -21.53 5.94 -18.26
C THR A 399 -22.35 5.96 -16.97
N PHE A 400 -22.58 4.80 -16.35
CA PHE A 400 -23.49 4.65 -15.19
C PHE A 400 -22.72 4.31 -13.90
N ASN A 401 -23.15 4.89 -12.78
CA ASN A 401 -22.56 4.61 -11.46
C ASN A 401 -23.20 3.41 -10.77
N ASN A 402 -24.49 3.17 -10.99
CA ASN A 402 -25.31 2.24 -10.21
C ASN A 402 -26.14 1.28 -11.05
N LEU A 403 -25.77 1.07 -12.32
CA LEU A 403 -26.38 0.08 -13.18
C LEU A 403 -25.61 -1.24 -13.06
N ALA A 404 -26.33 -2.37 -12.90
CA ALA A 404 -25.72 -3.68 -12.79
C ALA A 404 -26.58 -4.77 -13.42
N THR A 405 -25.96 -5.91 -13.70
CA THR A 405 -26.62 -7.14 -14.14
C THR A 405 -26.19 -8.31 -13.26
N VAL A 406 -26.80 -9.48 -13.48
CA VAL A 406 -26.44 -10.71 -12.80
C VAL A 406 -26.00 -11.72 -13.85
N LYS A 407 -24.80 -12.28 -13.68
CA LYS A 407 -24.24 -13.32 -14.55
C LYS A 407 -23.88 -14.54 -13.73
N LYS A 408 -23.95 -15.72 -14.35
CA LYS A 408 -23.48 -16.96 -13.73
C LYS A 408 -21.99 -17.13 -14.06
N ILE A 409 -21.12 -16.94 -13.07
CA ILE A 409 -19.67 -17.11 -13.20
C ILE A 409 -19.26 -18.29 -12.30
N ASN A 410 -18.56 -19.28 -12.86
CA ASN A 410 -18.15 -20.49 -12.12
C ASN A 410 -19.31 -21.16 -11.35
N ASN A 411 -20.46 -21.30 -12.03
CA ASN A 411 -21.70 -21.85 -11.48
C ASN A 411 -22.33 -21.07 -10.31
N THR A 412 -21.82 -19.88 -9.98
CA THR A 412 -22.34 -18.99 -8.93
C THR A 412 -22.97 -17.75 -9.57
N TRP A 413 -24.12 -17.32 -9.06
CA TRP A 413 -24.74 -16.07 -9.49
C TRP A 413 -23.98 -14.89 -8.90
N THR A 414 -23.45 -14.03 -9.76
CA THR A 414 -22.61 -12.88 -9.38
C THR A 414 -23.16 -11.60 -9.99
N VAL A 415 -23.20 -10.55 -9.18
CA VAL A 415 -23.56 -9.19 -9.61
C VAL A 415 -22.38 -8.60 -10.38
N VAL A 416 -22.64 -8.09 -11.57
CA VAL A 416 -21.65 -7.50 -12.48
C VAL A 416 -22.06 -6.06 -12.77
N PRO A 417 -21.24 -5.05 -12.44
CA PRO A 417 -21.50 -3.67 -12.81
C PRO A 417 -21.64 -3.50 -14.33
N LEU A 418 -22.54 -2.60 -14.74
CA LEU A 418 -22.76 -2.21 -16.13
C LEU A 418 -22.43 -0.73 -16.30
N PRO A 419 -21.14 -0.34 -16.30
CA PRO A 419 -20.76 1.05 -16.46
C PRO A 419 -21.15 1.59 -17.85
N GLU A 420 -21.17 0.73 -18.88
CA GLU A 420 -21.61 1.07 -20.23
C GLU A 420 -22.52 -0.03 -20.80
N ILE A 421 -23.47 0.35 -21.66
CA ILE A 421 -24.45 -0.58 -22.27
C ILE A 421 -23.87 -1.25 -23.55
N ALA A 422 -22.82 -0.67 -24.14
CA ALA A 422 -22.29 -1.06 -25.45
C ALA A 422 -21.75 -2.51 -25.53
N ASP A 423 -21.30 -3.09 -24.41
CA ASP A 423 -20.62 -4.39 -24.36
C ASP A 423 -21.55 -5.62 -24.42
N HIS A 424 -22.87 -5.44 -24.56
CA HIS A 424 -23.85 -6.52 -24.44
C HIS A 424 -24.63 -6.76 -25.74
N THR A 425 -23.95 -7.28 -26.76
CA THR A 425 -24.57 -7.72 -28.03
C THR A 425 -24.93 -9.20 -27.97
N ASN A 426 -26.13 -9.51 -27.49
CA ASN A 426 -26.70 -10.85 -27.60
C ASN A 426 -27.80 -10.85 -28.66
N THR A 427 -27.92 -11.95 -29.41
CA THR A 427 -28.91 -12.07 -30.47
C THR A 427 -30.32 -12.27 -29.88
N VAL A 428 -31.23 -11.30 -30.04
CA VAL A 428 -32.64 -11.44 -29.62
C VAL A 428 -33.47 -11.99 -30.76
N TRP A 429 -34.38 -12.91 -30.46
CA TRP A 429 -35.38 -13.37 -31.40
C TRP A 429 -36.61 -12.49 -31.34
N LEU A 430 -36.83 -11.66 -32.36
CA LEU A 430 -38.09 -10.93 -32.53
C LEU A 430 -39.07 -11.80 -33.31
N ALA A 431 -40.32 -11.84 -32.84
CA ALA A 431 -41.41 -12.48 -33.54
C ALA A 431 -42.35 -11.41 -34.11
N ILE A 432 -42.54 -11.43 -35.43
CA ILE A 432 -43.57 -10.66 -36.11
C ILE A 432 -44.75 -11.58 -36.34
N GLU A 433 -45.91 -11.18 -35.83
CA GLU A 433 -47.17 -11.85 -36.09
C GLU A 433 -48.01 -10.99 -37.03
N THR A 434 -48.35 -11.58 -38.16
CA THR A 434 -49.13 -10.95 -39.22
C THR A 434 -50.45 -11.67 -39.33
N THR A 435 -51.56 -10.96 -39.09
CA THR A 435 -52.90 -11.50 -39.26
C THR A 435 -53.56 -10.83 -40.46
N ALA A 436 -53.88 -11.62 -41.47
CA ALA A 436 -54.64 -11.19 -42.64
C ALA A 436 -56.03 -11.84 -42.60
N ILE A 437 -57.06 -11.00 -42.76
CA ILE A 437 -58.44 -11.46 -42.92
C ILE A 437 -58.82 -11.19 -44.37
N THR A 438 -59.03 -12.27 -45.14
CA THR A 438 -59.32 -12.21 -46.59
C THR A 438 -60.46 -13.15 -46.97
N ASN A 439 -61.04 -12.96 -48.14
CA ASN A 439 -61.94 -13.96 -48.73
C ASN A 439 -61.21 -15.28 -49.02
N ALA A 440 -61.91 -16.41 -48.93
CA ALA A 440 -61.38 -17.69 -49.36
C ALA A 440 -61.14 -17.70 -50.89
N PRO A 441 -60.02 -18.26 -51.39
CA PRO A 441 -59.77 -18.35 -52.82
C PRO A 441 -60.95 -19.05 -53.53
N TRP A 442 -61.46 -18.44 -54.61
CA TRP A 442 -62.56 -18.98 -55.44
C TRP A 442 -63.93 -19.08 -54.76
N SER A 443 -64.13 -18.50 -53.58
CA SER A 443 -65.41 -18.57 -52.88
C SER A 443 -66.47 -17.63 -53.49
N PRO A 444 -67.75 -18.04 -53.60
CA PRO A 444 -68.83 -17.17 -54.06
C PRO A 444 -68.95 -15.89 -53.21
N ALA A 445 -69.41 -14.80 -53.82
CA ALA A 445 -69.66 -13.54 -53.11
C ALA A 445 -70.59 -13.76 -51.88
N GLY A 446 -70.18 -13.26 -50.71
CA GLY A 446 -70.89 -13.45 -49.43
C GLY A 446 -70.37 -14.61 -48.57
N SER A 447 -69.30 -15.29 -48.98
CA SER A 447 -68.66 -16.36 -48.18
C SER A 447 -67.96 -15.81 -46.92
N PRO A 448 -67.89 -16.60 -45.82
CA PRO A 448 -67.22 -16.17 -44.59
C PRO A 448 -65.71 -15.95 -44.81
N LEU A 449 -65.19 -14.89 -44.18
CA LEU A 449 -63.78 -14.50 -44.25
C LEU A 449 -62.88 -15.56 -43.60
N VAL A 450 -61.70 -15.78 -44.17
CA VAL A 450 -60.65 -16.64 -43.63
C VAL A 450 -59.62 -15.78 -42.93
N THR A 451 -59.28 -16.14 -41.69
CA THR A 451 -58.20 -15.51 -40.92
C THR A 451 -56.94 -16.35 -41.05
N ASN A 452 -55.90 -15.80 -41.66
CA ASN A 452 -54.58 -16.42 -41.74
C ASN A 452 -53.61 -15.64 -40.87
N THR A 453 -53.04 -16.31 -39.87
CA THR A 453 -52.00 -15.73 -39.00
C THR A 453 -50.67 -16.38 -39.29
N HIS A 454 -49.68 -15.56 -39.64
CA HIS A 454 -48.33 -15.99 -39.96
C HIS A 454 -47.34 -15.40 -38.95
N ARG A 455 -46.51 -16.26 -38.36
CA ARG A 455 -45.50 -15.87 -37.37
C ARG A 455 -44.11 -16.11 -37.93
N VAL A 456 -43.33 -15.04 -38.08
CA VAL A 456 -41.91 -15.12 -38.46
C VAL A 456 -41.06 -14.75 -37.26
N VAL A 457 -40.07 -15.58 -36.96
CA VAL A 457 -39.11 -15.33 -35.88
C VAL A 457 -37.72 -15.18 -36.49
N PHE A 458 -37.02 -14.10 -36.20
CA PHE A 458 -35.68 -13.84 -36.74
C PHE A 458 -34.74 -13.26 -35.68
N PRO A 459 -33.42 -13.53 -35.83
CA PRO A 459 -32.41 -13.01 -34.91
C PRO A 459 -32.13 -11.52 -35.19
N THR A 460 -31.91 -10.73 -34.13
CA THR A 460 -31.54 -9.32 -34.22
C THR A 460 -30.20 -9.04 -33.55
N ASN A 461 -29.55 -7.95 -33.96
CA ASN A 461 -28.31 -7.46 -33.34
C ASN A 461 -28.57 -6.38 -32.28
N ILE A 462 -29.70 -6.49 -31.57
CA ILE A 462 -30.12 -5.51 -30.56
C ILE A 462 -29.50 -5.89 -29.21
N VAL A 463 -29.14 -4.90 -28.39
CA VAL A 463 -28.69 -5.12 -27.01
C VAL A 463 -29.73 -5.92 -26.23
N SER A 464 -29.31 -7.00 -25.58
CA SER A 464 -30.19 -7.87 -24.82
C SER A 464 -29.62 -8.24 -23.48
N GLY A 465 -30.52 -8.40 -22.51
CA GLY A 465 -30.18 -8.87 -21.19
C GLY A 465 -31.14 -8.31 -20.17
N GLN A 466 -30.74 -8.47 -18.92
CA GLN A 466 -31.48 -7.99 -17.78
C GLN A 466 -30.59 -7.04 -16.99
N TYR A 467 -31.17 -6.05 -16.33
CA TYR A 467 -30.45 -5.15 -15.45
C TYR A 467 -31.23 -4.87 -14.17
N PHE A 468 -30.58 -4.30 -13.19
CA PHE A 468 -31.25 -3.62 -12.09
C PHE A 468 -30.48 -2.34 -11.75
N ILE A 469 -31.19 -1.40 -11.13
CA ILE A 469 -30.60 -0.17 -10.62
C ILE A 469 -30.30 -0.41 -9.14
N LEU A 470 -29.04 -0.30 -8.77
CA LEU A 470 -28.63 -0.37 -7.38
C LEU A 470 -29.10 0.90 -6.65
N PRO A 471 -29.88 0.77 -5.57
CA PRO A 471 -30.31 1.92 -4.77
C PRO A 471 -29.11 2.71 -4.24
N THR A 472 -29.23 4.04 -4.19
CA THR A 472 -28.12 4.94 -3.81
C THR A 472 -27.69 4.82 -2.34
N ASN A 473 -28.54 4.26 -1.49
CA ASN A 473 -28.26 3.98 -0.08
C ASN A 473 -27.51 2.65 0.13
N MET A 474 -27.20 1.91 -0.94
CA MET A 474 -26.53 0.62 -0.89
C MET A 474 -25.28 0.64 -1.77
N CYS A 475 -24.26 -0.09 -1.33
CA CYS A 475 -23.03 -0.23 -2.08
C CYS A 475 -22.97 -1.47 -2.95
N GLY A 476 -23.95 -2.36 -2.78
CA GLY A 476 -24.08 -3.57 -3.58
C GLY A 476 -25.21 -4.44 -3.06
N VAL A 477 -25.36 -5.60 -3.69
CA VAL A 477 -26.27 -6.66 -3.27
C VAL A 477 -25.53 -7.99 -3.33
N SER A 478 -25.74 -8.85 -2.34
CA SER A 478 -25.26 -10.22 -2.34
C SER A 478 -26.41 -11.14 -2.74
N ILE A 479 -26.17 -12.06 -3.67
CA ILE A 479 -27.20 -13.01 -4.12
C ILE A 479 -27.22 -14.18 -3.14
N ALA A 480 -28.34 -14.32 -2.43
CA ALA A 480 -28.57 -15.45 -1.54
C ALA A 480 -28.95 -16.70 -2.34
N GLN A 481 -29.95 -16.56 -3.23
CA GLN A 481 -30.40 -17.64 -4.09
C GLN A 481 -31.22 -17.14 -5.28
N TRP A 482 -31.28 -17.96 -6.34
CA TRP A 482 -32.21 -17.78 -7.46
C TRP A 482 -33.59 -18.31 -7.09
N GLN A 483 -34.65 -17.55 -7.39
CA GLN A 483 -36.03 -17.92 -7.05
C GLN A 483 -36.77 -18.49 -8.26
N ALA A 484 -36.85 -17.73 -9.34
CA ALA A 484 -37.62 -18.09 -10.53
C ALA A 484 -37.17 -17.32 -11.76
N THR A 485 -37.50 -17.85 -12.94
CA THR A 485 -37.45 -17.12 -14.21
C THR A 485 -38.89 -16.75 -14.61
N LEU A 486 -39.12 -15.47 -14.88
CA LEU A 486 -40.38 -14.92 -15.34
C LEU A 486 -40.30 -14.55 -16.83
N THR A 487 -41.42 -14.65 -17.53
CA THR A 487 -41.53 -14.24 -18.93
C THR A 487 -42.64 -13.20 -19.06
N ASN A 488 -42.28 -11.99 -19.50
CA ASN A 488 -43.22 -10.92 -19.83
C ASN A 488 -43.34 -10.79 -21.35
N TYR A 489 -44.55 -10.48 -21.82
CA TYR A 489 -44.85 -10.20 -23.23
C TYR A 489 -45.24 -8.74 -23.38
N TYR A 490 -44.58 -8.03 -24.29
CA TYR A 490 -44.94 -6.68 -24.71
C TYR A 490 -45.45 -6.73 -26.15
N THR A 491 -46.64 -6.20 -26.39
CA THR A 491 -47.29 -6.26 -27.70
C THR A 491 -47.54 -4.85 -28.21
N ASN A 492 -46.99 -4.51 -29.38
CA ASN A 492 -47.20 -3.23 -30.05
C ASN A 492 -47.75 -3.47 -31.46
N ALA A 493 -48.86 -2.80 -31.81
CA ALA A 493 -49.35 -2.80 -33.19
C ALA A 493 -48.48 -1.85 -34.03
N LEU A 494 -47.85 -2.36 -35.08
CA LEU A 494 -46.94 -1.57 -35.91
C LEU A 494 -47.63 -0.99 -37.14
N LEU A 495 -48.49 -1.78 -37.80
CA LEU A 495 -49.11 -1.41 -39.07
C LEU A 495 -50.49 -2.03 -39.21
N SER A 496 -51.42 -1.27 -39.76
CA SER A 496 -52.76 -1.74 -40.09
C SER A 496 -53.24 -1.16 -41.42
N ALA A 497 -53.94 -1.97 -42.22
CA ALA A 497 -54.62 -1.51 -43.43
C ALA A 497 -56.04 -2.07 -43.48
N THR A 498 -56.99 -1.25 -43.92
CA THR A 498 -58.40 -1.62 -44.14
C THR A 498 -58.90 -0.93 -45.41
N ASN A 499 -59.67 -1.63 -46.23
CA ASN A 499 -60.37 -1.02 -47.36
C ASN A 499 -61.78 -0.54 -46.93
N THR A 500 -62.00 0.78 -46.88
CA THR A 500 -63.35 1.33 -46.63
C THR A 500 -64.12 1.35 -47.96
N PRO A 501 -65.37 0.83 -48.06
CA PRO A 501 -66.13 0.89 -49.31
C PRO A 501 -66.54 2.34 -49.61
N THR A 502 -65.89 2.99 -50.57
CA THR A 502 -66.39 4.25 -51.16
C THR A 502 -67.39 3.91 -52.26
N GLY A 503 -68.62 4.41 -52.12
CA GLY A 503 -69.80 3.97 -52.86
C GLY A 503 -69.71 4.07 -54.38
N ASP A 504 -70.27 3.06 -55.05
CA ASP A 504 -71.45 3.26 -55.90
C ASP A 504 -72.22 1.95 -56.12
N THR A 505 -73.49 2.14 -56.45
CA THR A 505 -74.64 1.25 -56.37
C THR A 505 -74.62 -0.02 -57.25
N ASN A 506 -75.13 -1.13 -56.70
CA ASN A 506 -75.58 -2.38 -57.36
C ASN A 506 -74.53 -3.40 -57.85
N THR A 507 -73.61 -3.83 -56.98
CA THR A 507 -72.90 -5.14 -57.08
C THR A 507 -72.51 -5.66 -55.67
N PRO A 508 -72.27 -6.98 -55.47
CA PRO A 508 -72.36 -7.65 -54.16
C PRO A 508 -71.50 -7.05 -53.03
N ALA A 509 -72.16 -6.69 -51.93
CA ALA A 509 -71.56 -6.28 -50.68
C ALA A 509 -70.79 -7.45 -50.02
N GLY A 510 -69.57 -7.20 -49.51
CA GLY A 510 -68.95 -8.12 -48.54
C GLY A 510 -67.42 -8.12 -48.37
N ASN A 511 -66.63 -7.50 -49.25
CA ASN A 511 -65.18 -7.75 -49.26
C ASN A 511 -64.39 -6.70 -48.46
N THR A 512 -64.47 -6.73 -47.12
CA THR A 512 -63.55 -5.96 -46.26
C THR A 512 -62.29 -6.77 -45.98
N ASN A 513 -61.18 -6.40 -46.60
CA ASN A 513 -59.86 -6.95 -46.31
C ASN A 513 -59.22 -6.12 -45.20
N THR A 514 -58.70 -6.80 -44.18
CA THR A 514 -57.92 -6.17 -43.11
C THR A 514 -56.57 -6.84 -42.95
N PHE A 515 -55.55 -6.02 -42.76
CA PHE A 515 -54.20 -6.45 -42.40
C PHE A 515 -53.83 -5.79 -41.08
N ASN A 516 -53.37 -6.57 -40.12
CA ASN A 516 -52.77 -6.05 -38.90
C ASN A 516 -51.46 -6.77 -38.63
N GLN A 517 -50.42 -6.00 -38.32
CA GLN A 517 -49.12 -6.50 -37.92
C GLN A 517 -48.83 -6.05 -36.49
N VAL A 518 -48.59 -7.04 -35.63
CA VAL A 518 -48.22 -6.83 -34.24
C VAL A 518 -46.82 -7.38 -34.01
N VAL A 519 -46.00 -6.61 -33.31
CA VAL A 519 -44.73 -7.11 -32.79
C VAL A 519 -44.93 -7.54 -31.35
N ILE A 520 -44.55 -8.79 -31.09
CA ILE A 520 -44.56 -9.37 -29.76
C ILE A 520 -43.11 -9.50 -29.31
N GLU A 521 -42.73 -8.65 -28.37
CA GLU A 521 -41.44 -8.74 -27.69
C GLU A 521 -41.57 -9.61 -26.46
N ARG A 522 -40.70 -10.60 -26.32
CA ARG A 522 -40.62 -11.46 -25.16
C ARG A 522 -39.42 -11.08 -24.32
N PHE A 523 -39.66 -10.68 -23.07
CA PHE A 523 -38.62 -10.43 -22.08
C PHE A 523 -38.60 -11.52 -21.02
N ILE A 524 -37.47 -12.23 -20.92
CA ILE A 524 -37.24 -13.25 -19.89
C ILE A 524 -36.35 -12.64 -18.81
N HIS A 525 -36.83 -12.63 -17.57
CA HIS A 525 -36.09 -12.10 -16.42
C HIS A 525 -36.01 -13.04 -15.25
N ASP A 526 -34.90 -12.99 -14.53
CA ASP A 526 -34.70 -13.78 -13.32
C ASP A 526 -35.03 -12.95 -12.07
N VAL A 527 -35.58 -13.62 -11.06
CA VAL A 527 -35.84 -13.06 -9.74
C VAL A 527 -34.89 -13.71 -8.75
N PHE A 528 -34.18 -12.87 -8.00
CA PHE A 528 -33.21 -13.31 -7.00
C PHE A 528 -33.65 -12.92 -5.60
N GLN A 529 -33.36 -13.77 -4.61
CA GLN A 529 -33.34 -13.34 -3.23
C GLN A 529 -31.96 -12.76 -2.93
N ILE A 530 -31.94 -11.55 -2.38
CA ILE A 530 -30.72 -10.80 -2.13
C ILE A 530 -30.63 -10.32 -0.67
N ASN A 531 -29.40 -10.13 -0.23
CA ASN A 531 -29.06 -9.41 1.00
C ASN A 531 -28.42 -8.07 0.63
N PRO A 532 -28.83 -6.95 1.24
CA PRO A 532 -28.24 -5.66 0.95
C PRO A 532 -26.78 -5.60 1.43
N VAL A 533 -25.92 -4.93 0.66
CA VAL A 533 -24.54 -4.64 1.07
C VAL A 533 -24.45 -3.17 1.49
N VAL A 534 -24.14 -2.95 2.76
CA VAL A 534 -23.94 -1.63 3.35
C VAL A 534 -22.47 -1.25 3.36
N CYS A 535 -22.17 0.02 3.10
CA CYS A 535 -20.84 0.59 3.24
C CYS A 535 -20.71 1.29 4.59
N LEU A 536 -19.91 0.73 5.48
CA LEU A 536 -19.65 1.32 6.79
C LEU A 536 -18.26 1.95 6.81
N SER A 537 -18.18 3.23 7.16
CA SER A 537 -16.90 3.89 7.43
C SER A 537 -16.31 3.38 8.74
N ASN A 538 -15.01 3.08 8.75
CA ASN A 538 -14.25 2.59 9.91
C ASN A 538 -14.99 1.53 10.75
N SER A 539 -15.54 0.49 10.09
CA SER A 539 -16.37 -0.51 10.78
C SER A 539 -15.61 -1.23 11.89
N ILE A 540 -16.16 -1.19 13.10
CA ILE A 540 -15.56 -1.77 14.30
C ILE A 540 -15.94 -3.25 14.39
N GLY A 541 -14.97 -4.10 14.70
CA GLY A 541 -15.23 -5.51 14.95
C GLY A 541 -14.00 -6.24 15.47
N LEU A 542 -14.19 -7.47 15.94
CA LEU A 542 -13.07 -8.34 16.31
C LEU A 542 -12.38 -8.81 15.03
N ARG A 543 -11.12 -8.45 14.82
CA ARG A 543 -10.39 -8.75 13.57
C ARG A 543 -9.11 -9.51 13.83
N GLN A 544 -8.84 -10.45 12.94
CA GLN A 544 -7.56 -11.13 12.86
C GLN A 544 -6.45 -10.16 12.43
N GLY A 545 -5.22 -10.45 12.83
CA GLY A 545 -4.04 -9.79 12.28
C GLY A 545 -3.95 -9.94 10.75
N ILE A 546 -3.30 -8.97 10.12
CA ILE A 546 -3.26 -8.85 8.64
C ILE A 546 -2.15 -9.67 7.98
N GLU A 547 -1.46 -10.51 8.73
CA GLU A 547 -0.29 -11.33 8.37
C GLU A 547 0.97 -10.52 8.05
N LYS A 548 0.85 -9.50 7.20
CA LYS A 548 1.99 -8.71 6.75
C LYS A 548 1.57 -7.32 6.28
N VAL A 549 2.42 -6.35 6.56
CA VAL A 549 2.36 -5.00 5.97
C VAL A 549 3.29 -4.95 4.76
N THR A 550 2.79 -4.44 3.64
CA THR A 550 3.58 -4.22 2.42
C THR A 550 3.72 -2.72 2.18
N PHE A 551 4.94 -2.27 1.97
CA PHE A 551 5.26 -0.88 1.70
C PHE A 551 5.43 -0.65 0.20
N ILE A 552 4.84 0.43 -0.32
CA ILE A 552 4.93 0.75 -1.75
C ILE A 552 5.30 2.22 -1.93
N ARG A 553 6.35 2.49 -2.73
CA ARG A 553 6.76 3.85 -3.07
C ARG A 553 5.76 4.49 -4.03
N ARG A 554 5.49 5.79 -3.85
CA ARG A 554 4.67 6.60 -4.75
C ARG A 554 5.26 7.98 -4.94
N ASP A 555 5.02 8.53 -6.13
CA ASP A 555 5.39 9.91 -6.45
C ASP A 555 4.47 10.87 -5.68
N TYR A 556 5.09 11.86 -5.05
CA TYR A 556 4.46 12.77 -4.10
C TYR A 556 4.84 14.20 -4.45
N ASP A 557 3.84 15.08 -4.49
CA ASP A 557 4.07 16.50 -4.68
C ASP A 557 4.08 17.21 -3.31
N SER A 558 5.27 17.63 -2.89
CA SER A 558 5.49 18.27 -1.61
C SER A 558 4.91 19.68 -1.52
N LEU A 559 4.60 20.35 -2.63
CA LEU A 559 4.03 21.70 -2.62
C LEU A 559 2.55 21.69 -2.22
N ILE A 560 1.83 20.65 -2.64
CA ILE A 560 0.39 20.50 -2.39
C ILE A 560 0.08 19.42 -1.35
N GLY A 561 1.07 18.66 -0.90
CA GLY A 561 0.92 17.70 0.20
C GLY A 561 0.13 16.43 -0.17
N GLN A 562 0.12 16.04 -1.44
CA GLN A 562 -0.67 14.90 -1.93
C GLN A 562 0.00 14.17 -3.09
N PHE A 563 -0.49 12.97 -3.39
CA PHE A 563 -0.16 12.25 -4.61
C PHE A 563 -0.78 12.92 -5.84
N TYR A 564 -0.15 12.72 -7.01
CA TYR A 564 -0.69 13.20 -8.29
C TYR A 564 -2.06 12.63 -8.66
N SER A 565 -2.37 11.44 -8.14
CA SER A 565 -3.72 10.86 -8.19
C SER A 565 -4.04 10.08 -6.91
N PRO A 566 -5.28 10.15 -6.40
CA PRO A 566 -5.70 9.35 -5.25
C PRO A 566 -5.60 7.86 -5.55
N ILE A 567 -5.09 7.09 -4.59
CA ILE A 567 -4.93 5.64 -4.74
C ILE A 567 -6.07 4.94 -4.01
N THR A 568 -6.76 4.04 -4.70
CA THR A 568 -7.78 3.19 -4.10
C THR A 568 -7.21 1.79 -3.86
N ASN A 569 -7.11 1.40 -2.60
CA ASN A 569 -6.75 0.05 -2.17
C ASN A 569 -7.98 -0.77 -1.87
N ASN A 570 -8.09 -1.95 -2.48
CA ASN A 570 -9.10 -2.94 -2.14
C ASN A 570 -8.41 -4.16 -1.53
N TYR A 571 -8.80 -4.54 -0.33
CA TYR A 571 -8.28 -5.71 0.36
C TYR A 571 -9.34 -6.32 1.27
N THR A 572 -9.06 -7.52 1.79
CA THR A 572 -9.97 -8.22 2.69
C THR A 572 -9.42 -8.21 4.12
N LEU A 573 -10.27 -7.86 5.08
CA LEU A 573 -10.05 -8.08 6.51
C LEU A 573 -10.99 -9.18 7.00
N THR A 574 -10.53 -10.01 7.93
CA THR A 574 -11.35 -11.09 8.48
C THR A 574 -11.96 -10.64 9.80
N LEU A 575 -13.29 -10.52 9.82
CA LEU A 575 -14.07 -10.34 11.04
C LEU A 575 -14.27 -11.70 11.72
N VAL A 576 -14.12 -11.72 13.04
CA VAL A 576 -14.38 -12.88 13.89
C VAL A 576 -15.69 -12.65 14.62
N THR A 577 -16.67 -13.52 14.42
CA THR A 577 -17.95 -13.49 15.14
C THR A 577 -18.27 -14.87 15.71
N ASN A 578 -19.25 -14.94 16.59
CA ASN A 578 -19.80 -16.21 17.06
C ASN A 578 -21.22 -16.38 16.51
N GLU A 579 -21.54 -17.57 16.02
CA GLU A 579 -22.90 -17.98 15.68
C GLU A 579 -23.32 -19.16 16.55
N LEU A 580 -24.57 -19.14 17.02
CA LEU A 580 -25.15 -20.25 17.76
C LEU A 580 -25.75 -21.25 16.76
N VAL A 581 -25.05 -22.36 16.50
CA VAL A 581 -25.55 -23.42 15.63
C VAL A 581 -25.88 -24.64 16.49
N GLY A 582 -27.17 -25.00 16.59
CA GLY A 582 -27.61 -26.16 17.37
C GLY A 582 -27.32 -26.07 18.88
N GLY A 583 -27.28 -24.86 19.45
CA GLY A 583 -26.99 -24.64 20.88
C GLY A 583 -25.49 -24.60 21.23
N THR A 584 -24.59 -24.72 20.25
CA THR A 584 -23.14 -24.57 20.44
C THR A 584 -22.65 -23.29 19.79
N ASN A 585 -21.86 -22.48 20.50
CA ASN A 585 -21.20 -21.31 19.93
C ASN A 585 -20.08 -21.77 19.00
N ARG A 586 -20.20 -21.46 17.72
CA ARG A 586 -19.18 -21.68 16.71
C ARG A 586 -18.56 -20.34 16.33
N THR A 587 -17.23 -20.25 16.40
CA THR A 587 -16.49 -19.11 15.86
C THR A 587 -16.55 -19.15 14.33
N ILE A 588 -16.93 -18.03 13.73
CA ILE A 588 -17.05 -17.84 12.29
C ILE A 588 -16.11 -16.73 11.85
N LEU A 589 -15.39 -17.01 10.77
CA LEU A 589 -14.52 -16.08 10.09
C LEU A 589 -15.26 -15.51 8.88
N ILE A 590 -15.54 -14.23 8.91
CA ILE A 590 -16.26 -13.52 7.86
C ILE A 590 -15.28 -12.60 7.12
N PRO A 591 -14.86 -12.95 5.89
CA PRO A 591 -14.05 -12.06 5.08
C PRO A 591 -14.88 -10.85 4.64
N GLN A 592 -14.44 -9.65 5.00
CA GLN A 592 -15.06 -8.39 4.62
C GLN A 592 -14.18 -7.64 3.64
N GLN A 593 -14.76 -7.21 2.52
CA GLN A 593 -14.06 -6.34 1.58
C GLN A 593 -13.93 -4.94 2.19
N VAL A 594 -12.73 -4.38 2.12
CA VAL A 594 -12.39 -3.05 2.58
C VAL A 594 -11.78 -2.28 1.44
N ARG A 595 -12.32 -1.08 1.20
CA ARG A 595 -11.78 -0.11 0.27
C ARG A 595 -11.21 1.06 1.04
N ARG A 596 -9.94 1.36 0.84
CA ARG A 596 -9.25 2.51 1.43
C ARG A 596 -8.83 3.49 0.34
N VAL A 597 -9.19 4.77 0.47
CA VAL A 597 -8.72 5.82 -0.43
C VAL A 597 -7.59 6.59 0.25
N VAL A 598 -6.45 6.70 -0.43
CA VAL A 598 -5.24 7.33 0.07
C VAL A 598 -4.84 8.47 -0.84
N THR A 599 -4.76 9.68 -0.28
CA THR A 599 -4.42 10.91 -1.02
C THR A 599 -3.01 11.41 -0.72
N ALA A 600 -2.38 10.93 0.34
CA ALA A 600 -1.03 11.30 0.79
C ALA A 600 -0.31 10.07 1.36
N PRO A 601 1.03 10.04 1.41
CA PRO A 601 1.77 8.89 1.93
C PRO A 601 1.48 8.61 3.40
N ASP A 602 1.45 7.32 3.75
CA ASP A 602 1.38 6.87 5.14
C ASP A 602 2.67 7.17 5.88
N ILE A 603 3.81 7.10 5.19
CA ILE A 603 5.15 7.41 5.71
C ILE A 603 5.85 8.40 4.76
N LEU A 604 6.22 9.57 5.28
CA LEU A 604 6.93 10.59 4.51
C LEU A 604 8.36 10.76 5.01
N PHE A 605 9.34 10.57 4.13
CA PHE A 605 10.75 10.87 4.39
C PHE A 605 11.04 12.31 3.98
N THR A 606 11.53 13.12 4.92
CA THR A 606 11.85 14.55 4.73
C THR A 606 13.22 14.87 5.30
N ALA A 607 13.76 16.04 4.98
CA ALA A 607 15.02 16.50 5.55
C ALA A 607 14.96 17.97 5.97
N ALA A 608 15.43 18.27 7.18
CA ALA A 608 15.43 19.63 7.72
C ALA A 608 16.73 19.94 8.47
N ASP A 609 16.99 21.23 8.60
CA ASP A 609 18.05 21.72 9.49
C ASP A 609 17.54 21.56 10.92
N LEU A 610 18.02 20.52 11.61
CA LEU A 610 17.61 20.21 12.97
C LEU A 610 18.58 20.88 13.95
N ALA A 611 18.11 21.91 14.64
CA ALA A 611 18.86 22.56 15.70
C ALA A 611 18.86 21.72 16.99
N GLY A 612 19.95 21.81 17.75
CA GLY A 612 20.11 21.16 19.06
C GLY A 612 21.15 21.85 19.93
N SER A 613 21.35 21.36 21.15
CA SER A 613 22.38 21.84 22.08
C SER A 613 23.46 20.78 22.25
N MET A 614 24.73 21.18 22.38
CA MET A 614 25.82 20.25 22.67
C MET A 614 25.54 19.44 23.96
N PRO A 615 25.83 18.13 23.98
CA PRO A 615 26.47 17.35 22.92
C PRO A 615 25.50 16.78 21.86
N SER A 616 24.18 16.96 21.98
CA SER A 616 23.19 16.23 21.16
C SER A 616 22.42 17.12 20.18
N ILE A 617 22.84 17.07 18.92
CA ILE A 617 22.05 17.54 17.77
C ILE A 617 21.34 16.31 17.18
N PRO A 618 20.00 16.23 17.17
CA PRO A 618 19.28 15.04 16.68
C PRO A 618 19.70 14.65 15.26
N THR A 619 19.91 13.36 15.01
CA THR A 619 20.15 12.84 13.65
C THR A 619 18.83 12.76 12.88
N VAL A 620 17.74 12.40 13.55
CA VAL A 620 16.39 12.33 12.98
C VAL A 620 15.34 12.74 14.00
N THR A 621 14.32 13.46 13.56
CA THR A 621 13.08 13.68 14.30
C THR A 621 11.93 12.96 13.60
N ARG A 622 10.90 12.58 14.35
CA ARG A 622 9.79 11.80 13.82
C ARG A 622 8.47 12.32 14.36
N SER A 623 7.43 12.36 13.52
CA SER A 623 6.11 12.79 13.96
C SER A 623 5.44 11.73 14.83
N THR A 624 4.52 12.21 15.66
CA THR A 624 3.65 11.37 16.49
C THR A 624 2.66 10.59 15.62
N PRO A 625 2.68 9.24 15.61
CA PRO A 625 1.56 8.46 15.09
C PRO A 625 0.27 8.76 15.86
N SER A 626 -0.84 8.71 15.16
CA SER A 626 -2.16 8.73 15.81
C SER A 626 -2.55 7.32 16.21
N PHE A 627 -3.32 7.17 17.30
CA PHE A 627 -3.83 5.89 17.77
C PHE A 627 -5.35 5.88 17.76
N ASP A 628 -5.93 4.84 17.19
CA ASP A 628 -7.35 4.55 17.28
C ASP A 628 -7.59 3.64 18.49
N LEU A 629 -8.12 4.24 19.55
CA LEU A 629 -8.40 3.59 20.85
C LEU A 629 -9.78 2.93 20.90
N THR A 630 -10.47 2.79 19.77
CA THR A 630 -11.82 2.20 19.76
C THR A 630 -11.84 0.76 20.28
N GLY A 631 -10.70 0.07 20.25
CA GLY A 631 -10.49 -1.27 20.81
C GLY A 631 -10.13 -1.32 22.29
N ALA A 632 -9.85 -0.17 22.91
CA ALA A 632 -9.27 -0.10 24.24
C ALA A 632 -10.23 -0.63 25.30
N GLN A 633 -9.69 -1.41 26.25
CA GLN A 633 -10.47 -1.91 27.37
C GLN A 633 -10.70 -0.80 28.41
N PRO A 634 -11.78 -0.85 29.19
CA PRO A 634 -12.05 0.15 30.23
C PRO A 634 -10.87 0.28 31.22
N GLY A 635 -10.26 1.46 31.27
CA GLY A 635 -9.16 1.78 32.17
C GLY A 635 -7.76 1.40 31.66
N LEU A 636 -7.64 0.88 30.44
CA LEU A 636 -6.39 0.58 29.75
C LEU A 636 -6.22 1.45 28.51
N ALA A 637 -4.99 1.60 28.04
CA ALA A 637 -4.72 2.32 26.80
C ALA A 637 -5.04 1.48 25.54
N GLY A 638 -4.85 0.16 25.58
CA GLY A 638 -5.00 -0.74 24.43
C GLY A 638 -5.97 -1.91 24.65
N PRO A 639 -6.10 -2.83 23.66
CA PRO A 639 -5.41 -2.82 22.37
C PRO A 639 -6.00 -1.79 21.40
N GLY A 640 -5.27 -1.44 20.35
CA GLY A 640 -5.72 -0.45 19.39
C GLY A 640 -4.99 -0.48 18.06
N VAL A 641 -5.23 0.55 17.24
CA VAL A 641 -4.68 0.59 15.87
C VAL A 641 -3.83 1.83 15.64
N ILE A 642 -2.67 1.63 15.01
CA ILE A 642 -1.77 2.71 14.58
C ILE A 642 -2.34 3.37 13.33
N ARG A 643 -2.25 4.71 13.27
CA ARG A 643 -2.75 5.55 12.19
C ARG A 643 -1.67 6.53 11.73
N GLY A 644 -1.59 6.70 10.41
CA GLY A 644 -0.79 7.73 9.75
C GLY A 644 -1.60 9.00 9.42
N PRO A 645 -0.97 9.96 8.73
CA PRO A 645 0.39 9.90 8.19
C PRO A 645 1.46 10.08 9.28
N VAL A 646 2.62 9.43 9.10
CA VAL A 646 3.82 9.66 9.90
C VAL A 646 4.93 10.27 9.03
N SER A 647 5.76 11.12 9.60
CA SER A 647 6.92 11.68 8.92
C SER A 647 8.21 11.40 9.69
N PHE A 648 9.27 11.14 8.93
CA PHE A 648 10.64 11.04 9.43
C PHE A 648 11.43 12.17 8.81
N GLN A 649 11.97 13.04 9.64
CA GLN A 649 12.69 14.23 9.24
C GLN A 649 14.16 14.08 9.62
N PHE A 650 15.00 13.84 8.61
CA PHE A 650 16.43 13.62 8.77
C PHE A 650 17.16 14.96 8.89
N ASN A 651 18.21 15.00 9.70
CA ASN A 651 19.06 16.17 9.82
C ASN A 651 19.86 16.39 8.54
N LYS A 652 19.76 17.59 7.97
CA LYS A 652 20.45 18.02 6.74
C LYS A 652 21.51 19.10 6.95
N VAL A 653 21.90 19.36 8.20
CA VAL A 653 22.93 20.36 8.54
C VAL A 653 24.28 20.08 7.84
N GLY A 654 24.52 18.84 7.41
CA GLY A 654 25.79 18.41 6.83
C GLY A 654 26.71 17.80 7.89
N PRO A 655 28.03 17.71 7.60
CA PRO A 655 29.02 17.33 8.59
C PRO A 655 29.01 18.27 9.79
N ILE A 656 28.79 17.72 10.98
CA ILE A 656 28.82 18.48 12.24
C ILE A 656 30.17 18.25 12.89
N TYR A 657 30.88 19.32 13.24
CA TYR A 657 32.15 19.25 13.97
C TYR A 657 31.99 19.80 15.40
N LEU A 658 32.50 19.05 16.39
CA LEU A 658 32.59 19.49 17.78
C LEU A 658 33.89 20.24 18.02
N ASN A 659 33.78 21.43 18.63
CA ASN A 659 34.90 22.22 19.12
C ASN A 659 34.75 22.42 20.63
N GLY A 660 35.77 22.06 21.41
CA GLY A 660 35.71 22.04 22.88
C GLY A 660 36.82 22.83 23.56
N THR A 661 36.66 23.09 24.86
CA THR A 661 37.65 23.80 25.67
C THR A 661 38.63 22.80 26.31
N TYR A 662 39.87 22.84 25.81
CA TYR A 662 41.13 22.33 26.38
C TYR A 662 41.61 20.88 26.07
N PRO A 663 42.91 20.70 25.74
CA PRO A 663 43.89 21.72 25.37
C PRO A 663 43.90 21.89 23.84
N LEU A 664 43.35 23.01 23.34
CA LEU A 664 43.42 23.52 21.95
C LEU A 664 42.47 22.88 20.91
N PHE A 665 41.23 23.36 20.80
CA PHE A 665 40.40 23.13 19.60
C PHE A 665 39.61 24.40 19.24
N VAL A 666 40.20 25.27 18.43
CA VAL A 666 39.48 26.40 17.79
C VAL A 666 39.89 26.55 16.33
N ASP A 667 40.35 25.47 15.71
CA ASP A 667 40.60 25.36 14.28
C ASP A 667 40.03 24.04 13.75
N GLU A 668 39.82 23.98 12.43
CA GLU A 668 39.29 22.79 11.75
C GLU A 668 40.16 21.55 11.98
N PHE A 669 41.48 21.74 12.06
CA PHE A 669 42.45 20.67 12.29
C PHE A 669 42.25 19.96 13.64
N GLY A 670 41.81 20.72 14.63
CA GLY A 670 41.47 20.23 15.95
C GLY A 670 40.03 19.72 16.12
N ALA A 671 39.14 19.99 15.17
CA ALA A 671 37.72 19.70 15.35
C ALA A 671 37.41 18.21 15.19
N LEU A 672 36.56 17.66 16.06
CA LEU A 672 36.12 16.26 15.96
C LEU A 672 34.86 16.17 15.09
N LEU A 673 34.88 15.35 14.04
CA LEU A 673 33.69 15.09 13.25
C LEU A 673 32.68 14.28 14.08
N ASN A 674 31.54 14.88 14.38
CA ASN A 674 30.50 14.32 15.24
C ASN A 674 29.49 13.45 14.50
N PHE A 675 29.12 13.88 13.30
CA PHE A 675 27.97 13.34 12.60
C PHE A 675 28.09 13.63 11.12
N THR A 676 27.99 12.57 10.32
CA THR A 676 27.80 12.65 8.88
C THR A 676 27.01 11.43 8.43
N TRP A 677 26.05 11.67 7.54
CA TRP A 677 25.28 10.60 6.93
C TRP A 677 26.09 9.86 5.88
N ALA A 678 25.93 8.54 5.82
CA ALA A 678 26.41 7.72 4.73
C ALA A 678 25.49 6.51 4.47
N SER A 679 25.73 5.80 3.39
CA SER A 679 25.20 4.46 3.14
C SER A 679 26.37 3.50 2.93
N PHE A 680 26.39 2.41 3.69
CA PHE A 680 27.41 1.38 3.59
C PHE A 680 26.87 0.02 4.02
N ASP A 681 27.64 -1.02 3.72
CA ASP A 681 27.27 -2.40 4.03
C ASP A 681 28.49 -3.18 4.56
N ALA A 682 28.37 -4.50 4.56
CA ALA A 682 29.43 -5.42 4.99
C ALA A 682 30.57 -5.56 3.96
N SER A 683 30.48 -4.91 2.80
CA SER A 683 31.51 -4.98 1.77
C SER A 683 32.68 -4.03 2.08
N THR A 684 33.75 -4.17 1.30
CA THR A 684 34.91 -3.28 1.35
C THR A 684 34.75 -2.07 0.42
N ASN A 685 33.56 -1.85 -0.14
CA ASN A 685 33.30 -0.72 -1.03
C ASN A 685 33.35 0.59 -0.24
N ALA A 686 33.69 1.68 -0.91
CA ALA A 686 33.68 2.99 -0.30
C ALA A 686 32.24 3.36 0.12
N PRO A 687 32.03 3.88 1.35
CA PRO A 687 30.74 4.43 1.75
C PRO A 687 30.27 5.55 0.83
N ILE A 688 28.96 5.63 0.59
CA ILE A 688 28.33 6.77 -0.08
C ILE A 688 28.04 7.82 0.99
N ILE A 689 28.65 8.99 0.93
CA ILE A 689 28.52 10.04 1.97
C ILE A 689 27.49 11.09 1.52
N TYR A 690 26.68 11.59 2.46
CA TYR A 690 25.64 12.60 2.22
C TYR A 690 25.94 13.98 2.86
N PRO A 691 25.50 15.09 2.24
CA PRO A 691 24.77 15.12 0.98
C PRO A 691 25.65 14.62 -0.15
N SER A 692 25.08 13.82 -1.06
CA SER A 692 25.77 13.46 -2.29
C SER A 692 25.76 14.70 -3.18
N GLY A 693 26.56 15.70 -2.81
CA GLY A 693 27.25 16.42 -3.84
C GLY A 693 28.00 15.35 -4.63
N THR A 694 28.10 15.48 -5.95
CA THR A 694 29.36 15.09 -6.58
C THR A 694 30.46 15.48 -5.58
N SER A 695 31.14 14.52 -4.93
CA SER A 695 31.74 14.69 -3.59
C SER A 695 32.55 15.99 -3.46
N LEU A 696 32.86 16.48 -2.26
CA LEU A 696 33.84 17.57 -2.14
C LEU A 696 35.10 17.26 -2.95
N ALA A 697 35.53 15.99 -3.06
CA ALA A 697 36.56 15.54 -3.98
C ALA A 697 36.23 15.63 -5.48
N SER A 698 34.96 15.53 -5.90
CA SER A 698 34.51 15.75 -7.28
C SER A 698 34.32 17.23 -7.63
N LEU A 699 33.87 18.05 -6.68
CA LEU A 699 33.85 19.53 -6.78
C LEU A 699 35.28 20.09 -6.71
N GLU A 700 36.14 19.56 -5.83
CA GLU A 700 37.58 19.81 -5.79
C GLU A 700 38.25 19.31 -7.08
N ASN A 701 37.87 18.17 -7.66
CA ASN A 701 38.41 17.77 -8.97
C ASN A 701 37.92 18.69 -10.12
N GLN A 702 36.75 19.30 -10.01
CA GLN A 702 36.25 20.31 -10.97
C GLN A 702 36.86 21.70 -10.74
N VAL A 703 37.35 21.99 -9.52
CA VAL A 703 37.97 23.27 -9.14
C VAL A 703 39.52 23.21 -9.18
N LEU A 704 40.14 22.05 -8.96
CA LEU A 704 41.61 21.83 -8.95
C LEU A 704 42.16 21.36 -10.29
N VAL A 705 41.34 20.81 -11.18
CA VAL A 705 41.76 20.42 -12.54
C VAL A 705 41.25 21.46 -13.52
N GLN A 706 42.12 22.42 -13.82
CA GLN A 706 41.81 23.46 -14.80
C GLN A 706 42.22 23.00 -16.19
N VAL A 707 41.34 23.23 -17.17
CA VAL A 707 41.69 23.07 -18.59
C VAL A 707 42.41 24.34 -19.04
N SER A 708 43.63 24.18 -19.55
CA SER A 708 44.47 25.26 -20.07
C SER A 708 44.64 25.13 -21.59
N PRO A 709 44.59 26.25 -22.35
CA PRO A 709 44.35 27.61 -21.87
C PRO A 709 42.87 27.84 -21.48
N PRO A 710 42.56 28.73 -20.52
CA PRO A 710 41.18 28.97 -20.08
C PRO A 710 40.29 29.64 -21.16
N TYR A 711 40.91 30.25 -22.17
CA TYR A 711 40.28 30.81 -23.34
C TYR A 711 41.06 30.41 -24.59
N LEU A 712 40.35 30.25 -25.71
CA LEU A 712 40.94 29.95 -27.00
C LEU A 712 41.13 31.25 -27.80
N PRO A 713 42.20 31.38 -28.59
CA PRO A 713 42.36 32.52 -29.50
C PRO A 713 41.22 32.59 -30.52
N ASP A 714 40.88 33.80 -30.94
CA ASP A 714 40.02 34.05 -32.10
C ASP A 714 40.61 33.42 -33.36
N ALA A 715 39.75 33.00 -34.27
CA ALA A 715 40.13 32.44 -35.55
C ALA A 715 39.78 33.39 -36.70
N VAL A 716 40.45 33.22 -37.84
CA VAL A 716 40.19 34.01 -39.05
C VAL A 716 39.73 33.06 -40.15
N THR A 717 38.63 33.42 -40.82
CA THR A 717 38.06 32.62 -41.91
C THR A 717 39.12 32.35 -42.99
N GLY A 718 39.28 31.09 -43.39
CA GLY A 718 40.26 30.68 -44.41
C GLY A 718 41.72 30.57 -43.96
N SER A 719 42.04 30.93 -42.71
CA SER A 719 43.39 30.78 -42.13
C SER A 719 43.50 29.52 -41.27
N ALA A 720 44.67 28.87 -41.24
CA ALA A 720 44.88 27.70 -40.40
C ALA A 720 44.78 28.08 -38.91
N TYR A 721 44.07 27.26 -38.13
CA TYR A 721 43.88 27.38 -36.70
C TYR A 721 44.49 26.16 -35.99
N SER A 722 45.18 26.39 -34.87
CA SER A 722 45.77 25.34 -34.03
C SER A 722 45.77 25.79 -32.58
N ALA A 723 45.19 24.96 -31.71
CA ALA A 723 45.20 25.14 -30.27
C ALA A 723 45.31 23.78 -29.57
N GLN A 724 46.16 23.70 -28.56
CA GLN A 724 46.36 22.50 -27.75
C GLN A 724 45.75 22.71 -26.36
N LEU A 725 44.93 21.75 -25.93
CA LEU A 725 44.38 21.69 -24.59
C LEU A 725 45.25 20.84 -23.68
N TYR A 726 45.34 21.26 -22.42
CA TYR A 726 46.03 20.57 -21.34
C TYR A 726 45.15 20.57 -20.09
N THR A 727 45.34 19.60 -19.21
CA THR A 727 44.84 19.67 -17.83
C THR A 727 46.00 20.11 -16.91
N SER A 728 45.72 20.88 -15.85
CA SER A 728 46.72 21.18 -14.84
C SER A 728 47.17 19.89 -14.15
N ALA A 729 48.39 19.42 -14.42
CA ALA A 729 48.96 18.17 -13.90
C ALA A 729 49.22 18.15 -12.36
N ALA A 730 48.58 19.04 -11.60
CA ALA A 730 48.91 19.32 -10.21
C ALA A 730 48.03 18.59 -9.17
N THR A 731 47.54 17.38 -9.47
CA THR A 731 46.97 16.48 -8.44
C THR A 731 47.56 15.08 -8.55
N PRO A 732 47.84 14.37 -7.43
CA PRO A 732 48.52 13.07 -7.43
C PRO A 732 47.72 11.90 -8.04
N ASN A 733 46.50 12.15 -8.53
CA ASN A 733 45.52 11.09 -8.70
C ASN A 733 45.02 10.86 -10.12
N TRP A 734 45.20 11.75 -11.11
CA TRP A 734 44.74 11.52 -12.51
C TRP A 734 45.64 10.52 -13.24
N GLN A 735 45.03 9.51 -13.87
CA GLN A 735 45.78 8.44 -14.56
C GLN A 735 45.87 8.71 -16.06
N THR A 736 47.08 8.65 -16.61
CA THR A 736 47.32 8.71 -18.05
C THR A 736 46.94 7.37 -18.73
N PRO A 737 46.41 7.38 -19.97
CA PRO A 737 46.27 8.53 -20.87
C PRO A 737 45.01 9.36 -20.60
N ILE A 738 45.11 10.68 -20.84
CA ILE A 738 43.96 11.58 -20.87
C ILE A 738 43.44 11.67 -22.30
N THR A 739 42.14 11.47 -22.47
CA THR A 739 41.43 11.51 -23.75
C THR A 739 40.46 12.68 -23.80
N TRP A 740 40.30 13.29 -24.98
CA TRP A 740 39.47 14.46 -25.18
C TRP A 740 38.33 14.19 -26.17
N SER A 741 37.15 14.74 -25.90
CA SER A 741 35.99 14.69 -26.79
C SER A 741 35.10 15.92 -26.63
N LEU A 742 34.13 16.11 -27.53
CA LEU A 742 33.01 17.00 -27.26
C LEU A 742 32.05 16.36 -26.24
N ALA A 743 31.38 17.18 -25.43
CA ALA A 743 30.35 16.69 -24.52
C ALA A 743 29.13 16.18 -25.30
N ALA A 744 28.42 15.19 -24.75
CA ALA A 744 27.16 14.71 -25.34
C ALA A 744 26.16 15.88 -25.42
N GLY A 745 25.64 16.16 -26.62
CA GLY A 745 24.74 17.29 -26.86
C GLY A 745 25.43 18.67 -26.94
N SER A 746 26.76 18.75 -26.92
CA SER A 746 27.48 20.01 -27.18
C SER A 746 27.17 20.52 -28.60
N PRO A 747 27.03 21.84 -28.79
CA PRO A 747 27.07 22.42 -30.13
C PRO A 747 28.40 22.08 -30.83
N ALA A 748 28.37 22.06 -32.16
CA ALA A 748 29.53 21.71 -32.98
C ALA A 748 30.63 22.79 -32.93
N LEU A 749 31.88 22.37 -33.17
CA LEU A 749 33.01 23.28 -33.43
C LEU A 749 32.73 24.15 -34.68
N PRO A 750 33.42 25.30 -34.84
CA PRO A 750 33.37 26.06 -36.08
C PRO A 750 33.57 25.15 -37.31
N PRO A 751 32.74 25.29 -38.37
CA PRO A 751 32.87 24.46 -39.57
C PRO A 751 34.30 24.50 -40.13
N GLY A 752 34.93 23.33 -40.27
CA GLY A 752 36.32 23.21 -40.73
C GLY A 752 37.36 23.01 -39.62
N LEU A 753 36.97 23.07 -38.34
CA LEU A 753 37.80 22.69 -37.20
C LEU A 753 37.43 21.30 -36.66
N THR A 754 38.42 20.59 -36.12
CA THR A 754 38.26 19.27 -35.51
C THR A 754 38.98 19.18 -34.17
N LEU A 755 38.45 18.40 -33.23
CA LEU A 755 39.09 18.07 -31.95
C LEU A 755 39.61 16.62 -32.02
N SER A 756 40.91 16.45 -31.80
CA SER A 756 41.53 15.12 -31.67
C SER A 756 41.37 14.55 -30.26
N SER A 757 41.52 13.23 -30.12
CA SER A 757 41.52 12.54 -28.81
C SER A 757 42.67 12.97 -27.90
N GLY A 758 43.72 13.59 -28.44
CA GLY A 758 44.83 14.16 -27.69
C GLY A 758 44.63 15.63 -27.26
N GLY A 759 43.44 16.21 -27.49
CA GLY A 759 43.13 17.58 -27.05
C GLY A 759 43.59 18.68 -28.02
N HIS A 760 44.03 18.32 -29.24
CA HIS A 760 44.41 19.29 -30.27
C HIS A 760 43.19 19.70 -31.09
N ILE A 761 42.86 20.99 -31.11
CA ILE A 761 41.87 21.61 -31.98
C ILE A 761 42.59 22.21 -33.18
N SER A 762 42.28 21.75 -34.39
CA SER A 762 42.92 22.25 -35.60
C SER A 762 42.06 22.16 -36.85
N GLY A 763 42.38 23.00 -37.84
CA GLY A 763 41.75 23.02 -39.16
C GLY A 763 41.73 24.43 -39.76
N THR A 764 40.86 24.66 -40.73
CA THR A 764 40.68 25.97 -41.38
C THR A 764 39.20 26.33 -41.31
N PRO A 765 38.79 27.32 -40.50
CA PRO A 765 37.39 27.64 -40.32
C PRO A 765 36.81 28.30 -41.58
N GLY A 766 35.64 27.84 -42.01
CA GLY A 766 34.98 28.26 -43.25
C GLY A 766 33.84 29.27 -43.08
N GLN A 767 33.42 29.57 -41.85
CA GLN A 767 32.26 30.43 -41.59
C GLN A 767 32.53 31.39 -40.42
N MET A 768 32.20 32.67 -40.63
CA MET A 768 32.28 33.70 -39.60
C MET A 768 31.19 33.53 -38.54
N GLY A 769 31.49 33.88 -37.29
CA GLY A 769 30.52 33.87 -36.19
C GLY A 769 31.14 33.47 -34.85
N PHE A 770 30.31 33.50 -33.80
CA PHE A 770 30.65 33.00 -32.48
C PHE A 770 30.19 31.55 -32.35
N PHE A 771 31.11 30.66 -32.01
CA PHE A 771 30.82 29.24 -31.81
C PHE A 771 31.15 28.85 -30.38
N ASN A 772 30.13 28.53 -29.60
CA ASN A 772 30.25 28.00 -28.25
C ASN A 772 30.21 26.47 -28.28
N PHE A 773 31.16 25.80 -27.63
CA PHE A 773 31.20 24.35 -27.53
C PHE A 773 31.81 23.92 -26.20
N ILE A 774 31.49 22.68 -25.79
CA ILE A 774 31.93 22.11 -24.51
C ILE A 774 32.83 20.91 -24.80
N VAL A 775 34.06 20.96 -24.29
CA VAL A 775 35.01 19.84 -24.35
C VAL A 775 35.01 19.07 -23.03
N VAL A 776 35.28 17.77 -23.11
CA VAL A 776 35.43 16.86 -21.97
C VAL A 776 36.80 16.23 -22.03
N ALA A 777 37.56 16.32 -20.94
CA ALA A 777 38.77 15.52 -20.73
C ALA A 777 38.43 14.34 -19.82
N ARG A 778 38.86 13.13 -20.19
CA ARG A 778 38.62 11.89 -19.45
C ARG A 778 39.94 11.15 -19.19
N ASP A 779 40.16 10.73 -17.95
CA ASP A 779 41.34 9.97 -17.55
C ASP A 779 41.13 8.44 -17.65
N ALA A 780 42.19 7.64 -17.44
CA ALA A 780 42.13 6.19 -17.55
C ALA A 780 41.24 5.51 -16.49
N ALA A 781 40.96 6.18 -15.37
CA ALA A 781 40.06 5.71 -14.32
C ALA A 781 38.58 6.11 -14.55
N GLY A 782 38.28 6.81 -15.65
CA GLY A 782 36.92 7.22 -16.02
C GLY A 782 36.45 8.54 -15.42
N ARG A 783 37.32 9.29 -14.74
CA ARG A 783 37.01 10.64 -14.22
C ARG A 783 37.00 11.66 -15.35
N THR A 784 36.15 12.68 -15.23
CA THR A 784 35.98 13.69 -16.28
C THR A 784 35.96 15.12 -15.75
N VAL A 785 36.53 16.05 -16.52
CA VAL A 785 36.34 17.51 -16.36
C VAL A 785 35.83 18.10 -17.67
N GLN A 786 35.02 19.16 -17.58
CA GLN A 786 34.48 19.85 -18.75
C GLN A 786 34.93 21.30 -18.78
N GLN A 787 35.13 21.84 -19.99
CA GLN A 787 35.42 23.26 -20.20
C GLN A 787 34.59 23.79 -21.37
N SER A 788 33.93 24.93 -21.14
CA SER A 788 33.22 25.66 -22.17
C SER A 788 34.17 26.63 -22.87
N TYR A 789 34.18 26.61 -24.20
CA TYR A 789 34.93 27.54 -25.02
C TYR A 789 34.03 28.32 -25.96
N VAL A 790 34.51 29.50 -26.33
CA VAL A 790 34.04 30.27 -27.48
C VAL A 790 35.21 30.51 -28.42
N ILE A 791 35.00 30.29 -29.71
CA ILE A 791 35.89 30.79 -30.77
C ILE A 791 35.09 31.81 -31.58
N ASN A 792 35.57 33.03 -31.62
CA ASN A 792 35.11 34.04 -32.57
C ASN A 792 35.86 33.84 -33.89
N VAL A 793 35.14 33.53 -34.97
CA VAL A 793 35.70 33.45 -36.31
C VAL A 793 35.43 34.78 -37.02
N ALA A 794 36.47 35.59 -37.16
CA ALA A 794 36.43 36.88 -37.83
C ALA A 794 36.64 36.76 -39.36
N ALA A 795 36.31 37.82 -40.08
CA ALA A 795 36.69 37.97 -41.48
C ALA A 795 38.22 38.04 -41.61
N SER A 796 38.77 37.50 -42.71
CA SER A 796 40.15 37.84 -43.10
C SER A 796 40.24 39.35 -43.34
N PRO A 797 41.26 40.04 -42.78
CA PRO A 797 41.57 41.42 -43.17
C PRO A 797 41.74 41.58 -44.68
#